data_AF-A0A7X3RH46-F1
#
_entry.id   AF-A0A7X3RH46-F1
#
_cell.length_a   1.000
_cell.length_b   1.000
_cell.length_c   1.000
_cell.angle_alpha   90.00
_cell.angle_beta   90.00
_cell.angle_gamma   90.00
#
_symmetry.space_group_name_H-M   'P 1'
#
loop_
_entity.id
_entity.type
_entity.pdbx_description
1 polymer ?
#
loop_
_entity_poly.entity_id
_entity_poly.type
_entity_poly.pdbx_seq_one_letter_code
_entity_poly.pdbx_strand_id
1 'polypeptide(L)'
;MALTIDERPAQPGEWGFRPENVTTEETPPAFVWRPQENAASYDIQCARGADFSKVAYEAKGVTYTVHRPAEVFESGQWYWRFRFVDRGGKVSDWSSGRAFVIDQNAKALPLPKCSELIGRIPKSHPRLFVRPEDLDGLRARARGDLKPIYDDLVATCEDILADMPSTKEPPLYPEGTVVLSEEWREIWWGNRMYTIRVLNSAATLAFTRLLGEQDHYGEKAKELLLACAKWDPLGATGYRYNDEAGMPYNYYFCRTYTFVNDLLSEEEREICRAVMKVQGQEMYDHLATEMRYLWHPYGSHAGRAWHFLGEIGVTFLDEIPEAEEWVWFAMNVFGAVYPAWCDEDGGWHQGLQYWESYVQRFTWWADIMQAAMGIDAYCKPYFARAGDYPMYFQPPGTRGGGVGDLTTTRTSDQNCSLMRTLAAQARNPYWKWYVDMHPEKVKEETSARRLDAVGAGRSLYIDFVRGALPEVSAKAPVDLPSSKCFRGTGLVAMNSDLTDGKNNVSVIFKSSPLGSQSHGFDAQNSFSLFAFGERLLIHTGQRDIHGSDHHKNWMHHTKSTNCIGINGESQLRNQAAAMGEILDFQTSDVFDYVAGEAAQAYGGKLKKFTRQILFAKPDVVVICDTVVAPDASIFQYYLHAETEMDIEGQTLKITTGDAGCVVSLLCPGNLKISQTDQFDPPPRERVQLREYHVTAETTIPRKDATFIAVLRPHRAGDVPEGGPVLMDDETLMVPLPNGELKVWVGETLHAEKRDQNGVVVATLC
;
A
#
# COMPACT_ATOMS: atom_id res chain seq x y z
N MET A 1 -17.33 -39.55 -16.60
CA MET A 1 -18.02 -38.25 -16.74
C MET A 1 -17.07 -37.25 -17.37
N ALA A 2 -17.55 -36.30 -18.20
CA ALA A 2 -16.73 -35.21 -18.74
C ALA A 2 -16.31 -34.27 -17.59
N LEU A 3 -15.09 -33.73 -17.65
CA LEU A 3 -14.66 -32.73 -16.66
C LEU A 3 -15.37 -31.41 -16.99
N THR A 4 -15.95 -30.77 -15.98
CA THR A 4 -16.63 -29.48 -16.13
C THR A 4 -15.71 -28.38 -15.62
N ILE A 5 -15.53 -27.32 -16.40
CA ILE A 5 -14.77 -26.15 -15.96
C ILE A 5 -15.64 -25.26 -15.07
N ASP A 6 -15.08 -24.83 -13.95
CA ASP A 6 -15.65 -23.79 -13.09
C ASP A 6 -15.29 -22.40 -13.62
N GLU A 7 -16.27 -21.74 -14.23
CA GLU A 7 -16.18 -20.37 -14.75
C GLU A 7 -16.97 -19.36 -13.90
N ARG A 8 -17.30 -19.68 -12.65
CA ARG A 8 -18.02 -18.74 -11.78
C ARG A 8 -17.20 -17.45 -11.60
N PRO A 9 -17.84 -16.26 -11.66
CA PRO A 9 -17.16 -14.99 -11.42
C PRO A 9 -16.40 -14.97 -10.10
N ALA A 10 -15.36 -14.15 -10.02
CA ALA A 10 -14.67 -13.91 -8.76
C ALA A 10 -15.62 -13.32 -7.71
N GLN A 11 -15.46 -13.77 -6.48
CA GLN A 11 -16.08 -13.17 -5.31
C GLN A 11 -15.21 -12.00 -4.79
N PRO A 12 -15.77 -11.09 -3.98
CA PRO A 12 -14.98 -10.07 -3.31
C PRO A 12 -13.80 -10.70 -2.55
N GLY A 13 -12.58 -10.24 -2.82
CA GLY A 13 -11.34 -10.81 -2.25
C GLY A 13 -10.72 -11.95 -3.07
N GLU A 14 -11.24 -12.25 -4.26
CA GLU A 14 -10.58 -13.08 -5.28
C GLU A 14 -10.00 -12.19 -6.40
N TRP A 15 -8.89 -12.60 -7.02
CA TRP A 15 -8.24 -11.79 -8.05
C TRP A 15 -9.06 -11.64 -9.34
N GLY A 16 -9.81 -12.70 -9.68
CA GLY A 16 -10.63 -12.76 -10.88
C GLY A 16 -9.91 -13.24 -12.13
N PHE A 17 -10.70 -13.53 -13.16
CA PHE A 17 -10.17 -13.85 -14.49
C PHE A 17 -9.54 -12.60 -15.09
N ARG A 18 -8.30 -12.72 -15.56
CA ARG A 18 -7.57 -11.57 -16.14
C ARG A 18 -6.72 -12.01 -17.32
N PRO A 19 -6.56 -11.17 -18.36
CA PRO A 19 -7.38 -9.97 -18.62
C PRO A 19 -8.79 -10.35 -19.11
N GLU A 20 -9.82 -9.57 -18.77
CA GLU A 20 -11.19 -9.78 -19.26
C GLU A 20 -11.90 -8.43 -19.45
N ASN A 21 -12.28 -8.11 -20.69
CA ASN A 21 -12.95 -6.86 -21.07
C ASN A 21 -12.21 -5.58 -20.64
N VAL A 22 -10.88 -5.63 -20.69
CA VAL A 22 -9.99 -4.52 -20.33
C VAL A 22 -8.99 -4.23 -21.45
N THR A 23 -8.44 -3.02 -21.44
CA THR A 23 -7.24 -2.66 -22.20
C THR A 23 -6.05 -2.73 -21.24
N THR A 24 -4.99 -3.46 -21.62
CA THR A 24 -3.78 -3.58 -20.79
C THR A 24 -2.65 -2.72 -21.33
N GLU A 25 -1.92 -2.09 -20.42
CA GLU A 25 -0.67 -1.36 -20.70
C GLU A 25 0.58 -2.28 -20.69
N GLU A 26 0.39 -3.61 -20.64
CA GLU A 26 1.47 -4.59 -20.61
C GLU A 26 1.35 -5.58 -21.78
N THR A 27 2.48 -5.97 -22.37
CA THR A 27 2.54 -7.03 -23.38
C THR A 27 3.72 -7.99 -23.15
N PRO A 28 3.49 -9.31 -23.14
CA PRO A 28 2.17 -9.94 -23.08
C PRO A 28 1.50 -9.65 -21.72
N PRO A 29 0.16 -9.71 -21.62
CA PRO A 29 -0.50 -9.69 -20.33
C PRO A 29 -0.19 -10.96 -19.54
N ALA A 30 -0.41 -10.89 -18.23
CA ALA A 30 -0.52 -12.09 -17.41
C ALA A 30 -1.95 -12.63 -17.44
N PHE A 31 -2.07 -13.93 -17.64
CA PHE A 31 -3.32 -14.64 -17.60
C PHE A 31 -3.53 -15.23 -16.21
N VAL A 32 -4.72 -15.04 -15.64
CA VAL A 32 -5.13 -15.63 -14.36
C VAL A 32 -6.51 -16.24 -14.51
N TRP A 33 -6.70 -17.46 -14.00
CA TRP A 33 -7.97 -18.17 -14.05
C TRP A 33 -8.31 -18.84 -12.73
N ARG A 34 -9.60 -19.15 -12.56
CA ARG A 34 -10.10 -19.84 -11.36
C ARG A 34 -9.44 -21.23 -11.23
N PRO A 35 -8.89 -21.58 -10.05
CA PRO A 35 -8.40 -22.92 -9.78
C PRO A 35 -9.48 -23.99 -10.01
N GLN A 36 -9.13 -25.08 -10.68
CA GLN A 36 -10.04 -26.18 -10.99
C GLN A 36 -9.83 -27.34 -10.00
N GLU A 37 -10.93 -28.00 -9.64
CA GLU A 37 -10.86 -29.14 -8.72
C GLU A 37 -10.07 -30.30 -9.33
N ASN A 38 -9.17 -30.90 -8.55
CA ASN A 38 -8.32 -32.02 -8.96
C ASN A 38 -7.41 -31.76 -10.19
N ALA A 39 -7.19 -30.50 -10.59
CA ALA A 39 -6.28 -30.17 -11.68
C ALA A 39 -4.82 -30.50 -11.32
N ALA A 40 -4.11 -31.08 -12.28
CA ALA A 40 -2.66 -31.31 -12.25
C ALA A 40 -1.91 -30.26 -13.09
N SER A 41 -2.50 -29.85 -14.21
CA SER A 41 -1.93 -28.83 -15.08
C SER A 41 -2.99 -28.17 -15.97
N TYR A 42 -2.59 -27.14 -16.68
CA TYR A 42 -3.42 -26.34 -17.55
C TYR A 42 -2.77 -26.16 -18.93
N ASP A 43 -3.62 -26.05 -19.95
CA ASP A 43 -3.24 -25.54 -21.27
C ASP A 43 -3.94 -24.21 -21.49
N ILE A 44 -3.24 -23.25 -22.11
CA ILE A 44 -3.76 -21.92 -22.45
C ILE A 44 -3.55 -21.64 -23.95
N GLN A 45 -4.54 -21.03 -24.58
CA GLN A 45 -4.48 -20.56 -25.96
C GLN A 45 -4.84 -19.09 -26.05
N CYS A 46 -4.12 -18.35 -26.90
CA CYS A 46 -4.48 -17.00 -27.31
C CYS A 46 -4.65 -16.94 -28.82
N ALA A 47 -5.62 -16.16 -29.29
CA ALA A 47 -5.93 -15.97 -30.70
C ALA A 47 -6.37 -14.53 -30.98
N ARG A 48 -6.32 -14.13 -32.24
CA ARG A 48 -6.89 -12.85 -32.72
C ARG A 48 -8.40 -12.93 -32.98
N GLY A 49 -8.93 -14.14 -33.21
CA GLY A 49 -10.36 -14.40 -33.43
C GLY A 49 -10.98 -15.19 -32.28
N ALA A 50 -12.22 -14.85 -31.92
CA ALA A 50 -12.96 -15.48 -30.81
C ALA A 50 -13.30 -16.96 -31.03
N ASP A 51 -13.22 -17.44 -32.27
CA ASP A 51 -13.45 -18.84 -32.64
C ASP A 51 -12.22 -19.73 -32.40
N PHE A 52 -11.06 -19.13 -32.13
CA PHE A 52 -9.77 -19.80 -32.01
C PHE A 52 -9.43 -20.68 -33.22
N SER A 53 -9.92 -20.33 -34.42
CA SER A 53 -9.61 -21.04 -35.68
C SER A 53 -8.12 -20.96 -36.04
N LYS A 54 -7.48 -19.85 -35.67
CA LYS A 54 -6.02 -19.64 -35.74
C LYS A 54 -5.49 -19.24 -34.36
N VAL A 55 -4.94 -20.22 -33.65
CA VAL A 55 -4.22 -20.01 -32.39
C VAL A 55 -2.89 -19.34 -32.70
N ALA A 56 -2.65 -18.18 -32.07
CA ALA A 56 -1.44 -17.39 -32.23
C ALA A 56 -0.40 -17.68 -31.13
N TYR A 57 -0.85 -18.13 -29.96
CA TYR A 57 0.01 -18.56 -28.86
C TYR A 57 -0.60 -19.74 -28.11
N GLU A 58 0.22 -20.70 -27.70
CA GLU A 58 -0.20 -21.84 -26.88
C GLU A 58 0.89 -22.19 -25.85
N ALA A 59 0.47 -22.42 -24.60
CA ALA A 59 1.32 -23.04 -23.58
C ALA A 59 0.60 -24.25 -22.99
N LYS A 60 1.35 -25.30 -22.70
CA LYS A 60 0.84 -26.58 -22.19
C LYS A 60 1.54 -26.97 -20.90
N GLY A 61 0.84 -27.73 -20.07
CA GLY A 61 1.42 -28.26 -18.83
C GLY A 61 1.76 -27.17 -17.80
N VAL A 62 1.08 -26.03 -17.85
CA VAL A 62 1.24 -24.97 -16.84
C VAL A 62 0.72 -25.49 -15.50
N THR A 63 1.54 -25.43 -14.44
CA THR A 63 1.22 -26.03 -13.14
C THR A 63 0.49 -25.08 -12.20
N TYR A 64 0.65 -23.78 -12.39
CA TYR A 64 -0.06 -22.74 -11.65
C TYR A 64 -1.34 -22.29 -12.36
N THR A 65 -2.17 -21.54 -11.63
CA THR A 65 -3.40 -20.91 -12.15
C THR A 65 -3.15 -19.55 -12.80
N VAL A 66 -1.88 -19.27 -13.11
CA VAL A 66 -1.44 -18.07 -13.80
C VAL A 66 -0.44 -18.44 -14.88
N HIS A 67 -0.36 -17.61 -15.91
CA HIS A 67 0.65 -17.75 -16.96
C HIS A 67 0.98 -16.40 -17.55
N ARG A 68 2.26 -16.06 -17.62
CA ARG A 68 2.74 -14.91 -18.37
C ARG A 68 3.62 -15.41 -19.52
N PRO A 69 3.26 -15.16 -20.79
CA PRO A 69 4.06 -15.63 -21.91
C PRO A 69 5.48 -15.05 -21.92
N ALA A 70 6.41 -15.83 -22.48
CA ALA A 70 7.80 -15.39 -22.72
C ALA A 70 7.96 -14.58 -24.01
N GLU A 71 6.86 -14.36 -24.74
CA GLU A 71 6.83 -13.76 -26.07
C GLU A 71 5.93 -12.53 -26.04
N VAL A 72 6.40 -11.43 -26.65
CA VAL A 72 5.63 -10.19 -26.75
C VAL A 72 4.52 -10.35 -27.78
N PHE A 73 3.32 -9.89 -27.43
CA PHE A 73 2.17 -9.86 -28.33
C PHE A 73 2.05 -8.49 -28.98
N GLU A 74 1.63 -8.46 -30.25
CA GLU A 74 1.28 -7.24 -30.94
C GLU A 74 0.05 -6.56 -30.31
N SER A 75 -0.05 -5.24 -30.45
CA SER A 75 -1.21 -4.46 -29.98
C SER A 75 -2.53 -4.85 -30.65
N GLY A 76 -3.65 -4.38 -30.09
CA GLY A 76 -5.00 -4.60 -30.60
C GLY A 76 -5.78 -5.71 -29.90
N GLN A 77 -6.84 -6.19 -30.54
CA GLN A 77 -7.77 -7.17 -29.96
C GLN A 77 -7.17 -8.57 -29.88
N TRP A 78 -7.45 -9.25 -28.77
CA TRP A 78 -7.08 -10.64 -28.51
C TRP A 78 -8.20 -11.38 -27.77
N TYR A 79 -8.13 -12.71 -27.84
CA TYR A 79 -8.98 -13.63 -27.11
C TYR A 79 -8.11 -14.72 -26.47
N TRP A 80 -8.45 -15.16 -25.26
CA TRP A 80 -7.78 -16.28 -24.61
C TRP A 80 -8.77 -17.25 -23.97
N ARG A 81 -8.35 -18.50 -23.82
CA ARG A 81 -9.09 -19.57 -23.14
C ARG A 81 -8.14 -20.56 -22.50
N PHE A 82 -8.60 -21.30 -21.51
CA PHE A 82 -7.82 -22.34 -20.84
C PHE A 82 -8.59 -23.65 -20.76
N ARG A 83 -7.88 -24.75 -20.49
CA ARG A 83 -8.45 -26.04 -20.09
C ARG A 83 -7.54 -26.68 -19.06
N PHE A 84 -8.01 -27.69 -18.34
CA PHE A 84 -7.20 -28.39 -17.36
C PHE A 84 -7.08 -29.89 -17.66
N VAL A 85 -5.98 -30.46 -17.19
CA VAL A 85 -5.75 -31.90 -17.10
C VAL A 85 -5.83 -32.26 -15.63
N ASP A 86 -6.69 -33.21 -15.27
CA ASP A 86 -6.81 -33.68 -13.89
C ASP A 86 -5.66 -34.59 -13.48
N ARG A 87 -5.54 -34.91 -12.17
CA ARG A 87 -4.51 -35.85 -11.66
C ARG A 87 -4.67 -37.29 -12.17
N GLY A 88 -5.79 -37.63 -12.80
CA GLY A 88 -6.00 -38.90 -13.49
C GLY A 88 -5.59 -38.89 -14.97
N GLY A 89 -5.09 -37.75 -15.47
CA GLY A 89 -4.67 -37.57 -16.88
C GLY A 89 -5.84 -37.27 -17.83
N LYS A 90 -7.05 -37.03 -17.32
CA LYS A 90 -8.20 -36.68 -18.15
C LYS A 90 -8.17 -35.18 -18.47
N VAL A 91 -8.45 -34.85 -19.73
CA VAL A 91 -8.48 -33.47 -20.24
C VAL A 91 -9.92 -32.93 -20.25
N SER A 92 -10.12 -31.70 -19.80
CA SER A 92 -11.41 -31.00 -19.91
C SER A 92 -11.66 -30.44 -21.31
N ASP A 93 -12.89 -30.03 -21.57
CA ASP A 93 -13.18 -29.13 -22.69
C ASP A 93 -12.49 -27.76 -22.45
N TRP A 94 -12.48 -26.88 -23.46
CA TRP A 94 -11.99 -25.51 -23.30
C TRP A 94 -13.00 -24.64 -22.55
N SER A 95 -12.48 -23.68 -21.78
CA SER A 95 -13.27 -22.61 -21.17
C SER A 95 -13.91 -21.72 -22.22
N SER A 96 -14.85 -20.89 -21.80
CA SER A 96 -15.27 -19.73 -22.59
C SER A 96 -14.06 -18.85 -22.96
N GLY A 97 -14.14 -18.23 -24.15
CA GLY A 97 -13.14 -17.29 -24.63
C GLY A 97 -13.34 -15.91 -24.02
N ARG A 98 -12.27 -15.33 -23.49
CA ARG A 98 -12.25 -13.99 -22.86
C ARG A 98 -11.52 -12.99 -23.74
N ALA A 99 -12.11 -11.81 -23.90
CA ALA A 99 -11.59 -10.76 -24.76
C ALA A 99 -10.75 -9.75 -23.98
N PHE A 100 -9.72 -9.19 -24.61
CA PHE A 100 -8.95 -8.07 -24.09
C PHE A 100 -8.27 -7.31 -25.23
N VAL A 101 -7.81 -6.10 -24.94
CA VAL A 101 -7.06 -5.26 -25.87
C VAL A 101 -5.67 -5.00 -25.30
N ILE A 102 -4.64 -5.09 -26.13
CA ILE A 102 -3.30 -4.63 -25.80
C ILE A 102 -3.14 -3.21 -26.34
N ASP A 103 -2.79 -2.26 -25.48
CA ASP A 103 -2.56 -0.87 -25.86
C ASP A 103 -1.43 -0.73 -26.90
N GLN A 104 -1.50 0.30 -27.75
CA GLN A 104 -0.48 0.55 -28.76
C GLN A 104 0.91 0.85 -28.16
N ASN A 105 0.96 1.41 -26.95
CA ASN A 105 2.17 1.76 -26.22
C ASN A 105 2.45 0.82 -25.04
N ALA A 106 1.81 -0.36 -25.02
CA ALA A 106 1.98 -1.35 -23.97
C ALA A 106 3.47 -1.69 -23.74
N LYS A 107 3.87 -1.79 -22.47
CA LYS A 107 5.24 -2.10 -22.07
C LYS A 107 5.54 -3.58 -22.23
N ALA A 108 6.64 -3.88 -22.91
CA ALA A 108 7.12 -5.23 -23.08
C ALA A 108 7.64 -5.79 -21.76
N LEU A 109 6.96 -6.81 -21.23
CA LEU A 109 7.24 -7.45 -19.95
C LEU A 109 7.07 -8.97 -20.07
N PRO A 110 7.75 -9.66 -21.01
CA PRO A 110 7.67 -11.11 -21.06
C PRO A 110 8.27 -11.73 -19.79
N LEU A 111 7.68 -12.83 -19.30
CA LEU A 111 8.32 -13.64 -18.27
C LEU A 111 9.11 -14.76 -18.95
N PRO A 112 10.45 -14.79 -18.84
CA PRO A 112 11.25 -15.85 -19.43
C PRO A 112 10.80 -17.23 -18.96
N LYS A 113 11.02 -18.26 -19.79
CA LYS A 113 10.74 -19.64 -19.39
C LYS A 113 11.55 -19.98 -18.13
N CYS A 114 11.01 -20.82 -17.25
CA CYS A 114 11.66 -21.18 -15.98
C CYS A 114 13.13 -21.55 -16.17
N SER A 115 13.46 -22.47 -17.08
CA SER A 115 14.84 -22.89 -17.34
C SER A 115 15.78 -21.76 -17.79
N GLU A 116 15.26 -20.81 -18.57
CA GLU A 116 16.04 -19.63 -18.99
C GLU A 116 16.27 -18.70 -17.80
N LEU A 117 15.22 -18.43 -17.03
CA LEU A 117 15.26 -17.55 -15.87
C LEU A 117 16.26 -18.06 -14.82
N ILE A 118 16.14 -19.34 -14.48
CA ILE A 118 17.02 -20.04 -13.53
C ILE A 118 18.46 -20.08 -14.05
N GLY A 119 18.65 -20.25 -15.36
CA GLY A 119 19.97 -20.22 -15.99
C GLY A 119 20.70 -18.88 -15.92
N ARG A 120 20.01 -17.77 -15.66
CA ARG A 120 20.61 -16.42 -15.52
C ARG A 120 21.22 -16.19 -14.13
N ILE A 121 20.74 -16.92 -13.12
CA ILE A 121 21.19 -16.81 -11.73
C ILE A 121 22.65 -17.31 -11.61
N PRO A 122 23.56 -16.57 -10.95
CA PRO A 122 24.95 -16.98 -10.80
C PRO A 122 25.10 -18.36 -10.16
N LYS A 123 26.00 -19.19 -10.72
CA LYS A 123 26.30 -20.53 -10.17
C LYS A 123 27.11 -20.47 -8.88
N SER A 124 27.95 -19.46 -8.71
CA SER A 124 28.68 -19.20 -7.46
C SER A 124 28.08 -18.03 -6.69
N HIS A 125 28.41 -17.93 -5.41
CA HIS A 125 28.04 -16.80 -4.56
C HIS A 125 28.99 -15.60 -4.75
N PRO A 126 28.51 -14.36 -4.53
CA PRO A 126 27.17 -13.98 -4.07
C PRO A 126 26.07 -14.07 -5.15
N ARG A 127 24.81 -14.27 -4.74
CA ARG A 127 23.65 -14.42 -5.63
C ARG A 127 22.56 -13.36 -5.41
N LEU A 128 22.61 -12.61 -4.31
CA LEU A 128 21.65 -11.54 -3.98
C LEU A 128 22.31 -10.17 -4.12
N PHE A 129 21.58 -9.22 -4.72
CA PHE A 129 21.97 -7.81 -4.98
C PHE A 129 23.17 -7.56 -5.89
N VAL A 130 24.16 -8.45 -5.86
CA VAL A 130 25.42 -8.33 -6.59
C VAL A 130 25.77 -9.68 -7.19
N ARG A 131 26.40 -9.67 -8.37
CA ARG A 131 26.92 -10.89 -9.00
C ARG A 131 28.39 -11.07 -8.65
N PRO A 132 28.94 -12.30 -8.66
CA PRO A 132 30.35 -12.53 -8.38
C PRO A 132 31.28 -11.73 -9.31
N GLU A 133 30.92 -11.63 -10.59
CA GLU A 133 31.66 -10.90 -11.61
C GLU A 133 31.67 -9.37 -11.42
N ASP A 134 30.76 -8.81 -10.62
CA ASP A 134 30.65 -7.36 -10.39
C ASP A 134 31.52 -6.88 -9.21
N LEU A 135 32.05 -7.79 -8.39
CA LEU A 135 32.72 -7.46 -7.13
C LEU A 135 33.93 -6.54 -7.31
N ASP A 136 34.77 -6.78 -8.32
CA ASP A 136 35.96 -5.95 -8.55
C ASP A 136 35.59 -4.51 -8.90
N GLY A 137 34.50 -4.31 -9.65
CA GLY A 137 33.94 -2.99 -9.94
C GLY A 137 33.43 -2.30 -8.67
N LEU A 138 32.69 -3.02 -7.83
CA LEU A 138 32.17 -2.48 -6.56
C LEU A 138 33.28 -2.12 -5.58
N ARG A 139 34.34 -2.94 -5.49
CA ARG A 139 35.55 -2.64 -4.72
C ARG A 139 36.24 -1.38 -5.21
N ALA A 140 36.33 -1.18 -6.53
CA ALA A 140 36.88 0.04 -7.09
C ALA A 140 36.05 1.27 -6.72
N ARG A 141 34.72 1.17 -6.77
CA ARG A 141 33.81 2.25 -6.37
C ARG A 141 33.83 2.55 -4.87
N ALA A 142 33.98 1.53 -4.02
CA ALA A 142 34.18 1.69 -2.58
C ALA A 142 35.44 2.52 -2.25
N ARG A 143 36.47 2.45 -3.10
CA ARG A 143 37.68 3.28 -2.99
C ARG A 143 37.56 4.64 -3.68
N GLY A 144 36.53 4.83 -4.50
CA GLY A 144 36.32 5.98 -5.37
C GLY A 144 35.08 6.78 -4.99
N ASP A 145 34.11 6.82 -5.91
CA ASP A 145 32.90 7.62 -5.83
C ASP A 145 31.98 7.26 -4.65
N LEU A 146 31.99 5.99 -4.23
CA LEU A 146 31.17 5.51 -3.10
C LEU A 146 31.94 5.42 -1.78
N LYS A 147 33.14 6.00 -1.69
CA LYS A 147 33.94 5.98 -0.46
C LYS A 147 33.19 6.51 0.77
N PRO A 148 32.39 7.60 0.70
CA PRO A 148 31.65 8.07 1.88
C PRO A 148 30.66 7.05 2.43
N ILE A 149 29.94 6.33 1.55
CA ILE A 149 29.00 5.28 1.96
C ILE A 149 29.75 4.06 2.51
N TYR A 150 30.89 3.71 1.89
CA TYR A 150 31.75 2.64 2.38
C TYR A 150 32.35 2.96 3.76
N ASP A 151 32.78 4.19 4.01
CA ASP A 151 33.30 4.60 5.32
C ASP A 151 32.21 4.50 6.41
N ASP A 152 30.95 4.82 6.10
CA ASP A 152 29.82 4.65 7.03
C ASP A 152 29.50 3.17 7.29
N LEU A 153 29.63 2.32 6.28
CA LEU A 153 29.57 0.86 6.44
C LEU A 153 30.66 0.35 7.39
N VAL A 154 31.91 0.79 7.21
CA VAL A 154 33.03 0.43 8.09
C VAL A 154 32.77 0.91 9.53
N ALA A 155 32.36 2.17 9.71
CA ALA A 155 32.03 2.69 11.05
C ALA A 155 30.90 1.89 11.72
N THR A 156 29.88 1.49 10.96
CA THR A 156 28.80 0.63 11.44
C THR A 156 29.32 -0.76 11.84
N CYS A 157 30.22 -1.35 11.05
CA CYS A 157 30.86 -2.63 11.39
C CYS A 157 31.67 -2.54 12.69
N GLU A 158 32.46 -1.48 12.88
CA GLU A 158 33.20 -1.25 14.13
C GLU A 158 32.27 -1.14 15.35
N ASP A 159 31.15 -0.43 15.21
CA ASP A 159 30.16 -0.34 16.29
C ASP A 159 29.52 -1.70 16.60
N ILE A 160 29.23 -2.51 15.58
CA ILE A 160 28.73 -3.88 15.75
C ILE A 160 29.75 -4.74 16.48
N LEU A 161 31.03 -4.64 16.15
CA LEU A 161 32.08 -5.41 16.83
C LEU A 161 32.26 -4.98 18.30
N ALA A 162 32.08 -3.69 18.58
CA ALA A 162 32.14 -3.15 19.94
C ALA A 162 30.94 -3.57 20.80
N ASP A 163 29.75 -3.70 20.20
CA ASP A 163 28.50 -4.13 20.83
C ASP A 163 27.84 -5.27 20.02
N MET A 164 28.48 -6.44 20.08
CA MET A 164 28.04 -7.63 19.36
C MET A 164 26.66 -8.07 19.84
N PRO A 165 25.71 -8.34 18.92
CA PRO A 165 24.38 -8.73 19.31
C PRO A 165 24.39 -10.13 19.94
N SER A 166 23.52 -10.35 20.93
CA SER A 166 23.33 -11.67 21.54
C SER A 166 22.85 -12.67 20.50
N THR A 167 23.34 -13.92 20.55
CA THR A 167 22.93 -15.02 19.66
C THR A 167 22.11 -16.10 20.36
N LYS A 168 21.65 -15.81 21.58
CA LYS A 168 20.73 -16.70 22.30
C LYS A 168 19.44 -16.82 21.50
N GLU A 169 18.91 -18.02 21.40
CA GLU A 169 17.63 -18.21 20.74
C GLU A 169 16.53 -17.35 21.40
N PRO A 170 15.71 -16.63 20.60
CA PRO A 170 14.61 -15.84 21.12
C PRO A 170 13.62 -16.70 21.91
N PRO A 171 12.99 -16.16 22.97
CA PRO A 171 12.06 -16.92 23.78
C PRO A 171 10.77 -17.27 23.02
N LEU A 172 10.23 -18.46 23.31
CA LEU A 172 8.84 -18.79 23.02
C LEU A 172 7.88 -17.99 23.91
N TYR A 173 6.59 -18.04 23.58
CA TYR A 173 5.55 -17.48 24.42
C TYR A 173 5.42 -18.35 25.68
N PRO A 174 5.46 -17.77 26.89
CA PRO A 174 5.14 -18.50 28.11
C PRO A 174 3.78 -19.21 28.04
N GLU A 175 3.67 -20.32 28.77
CA GLU A 175 2.39 -21.01 28.89
C GLU A 175 1.34 -20.07 29.52
N GLY A 176 0.18 -19.97 28.87
CA GLY A 176 -0.91 -19.07 29.31
C GLY A 176 -0.83 -17.64 28.77
N THR A 177 0.17 -17.28 27.96
CA THR A 177 0.22 -15.98 27.29
C THR A 177 -1.03 -15.76 26.43
N VAL A 178 -1.77 -14.70 26.74
CA VAL A 178 -2.99 -14.34 26.02
C VAL A 178 -2.63 -13.58 24.75
N VAL A 179 -3.11 -14.05 23.60
CA VAL A 179 -2.88 -13.38 22.30
C VAL A 179 -3.39 -11.94 22.36
N LEU A 180 -2.63 -11.02 21.78
CA LEU A 180 -2.80 -9.57 21.86
C LEU A 180 -2.55 -8.97 23.25
N SER A 181 -2.18 -9.67 24.32
CA SER A 181 -1.77 -9.01 25.57
C SER A 181 -0.52 -8.13 25.39
N GLU A 182 -0.18 -7.29 26.37
CA GLU A 182 1.09 -6.54 26.32
C GLU A 182 2.30 -7.48 26.37
N GLU A 183 2.25 -8.54 27.19
CA GLU A 183 3.27 -9.60 27.22
C GLU A 183 3.44 -10.25 25.83
N TRP A 184 2.33 -10.63 25.18
CA TRP A 184 2.38 -11.22 23.84
C TRP A 184 3.01 -10.24 22.84
N ARG A 185 2.63 -8.96 22.88
CA ARG A 185 3.15 -7.92 21.98
C ARG A 185 4.65 -7.71 22.17
N GLU A 186 5.11 -7.65 23.41
CA GLU A 186 6.52 -7.48 23.76
C GLU A 186 7.36 -8.64 23.24
N ILE A 187 6.89 -9.88 23.36
CA ILE A 187 7.58 -11.06 22.82
C ILE A 187 7.48 -11.09 21.29
N TRP A 188 6.30 -10.87 20.72
CA TRP A 188 6.06 -10.90 19.27
C TRP A 188 6.93 -9.88 18.53
N TRP A 189 6.87 -8.61 18.92
CA TRP A 189 7.65 -7.54 18.29
C TRP A 189 9.10 -7.54 18.76
N GLY A 190 9.37 -7.91 20.02
CA GLY A 190 10.72 -8.05 20.55
C GLY A 190 11.53 -9.10 19.81
N ASN A 191 10.95 -10.28 19.55
CA ASN A 191 11.59 -11.34 18.76
C ASN A 191 11.90 -10.87 17.33
N ARG A 192 11.01 -10.08 16.71
CA ARG A 192 11.29 -9.44 15.41
C ARG A 192 12.52 -8.53 15.49
N MET A 193 12.54 -7.58 16.42
CA MET A 193 13.63 -6.61 16.53
C MET A 193 14.96 -7.29 16.90
N TYR A 194 14.91 -8.30 17.77
CA TYR A 194 16.07 -9.13 18.12
C TYR A 194 16.63 -9.85 16.89
N THR A 195 15.77 -10.50 16.12
CA THR A 195 16.16 -11.23 14.90
C THR A 195 16.81 -10.31 13.87
N ILE A 196 16.21 -9.13 13.64
CA ILE A 196 16.77 -8.11 12.74
C ILE A 196 18.14 -7.67 13.23
N ARG A 197 18.28 -7.34 14.51
CA ARG A 197 19.56 -6.86 15.04
C ARG A 197 20.69 -7.86 14.82
N VAL A 198 20.48 -9.16 15.07
CA VAL A 198 21.52 -10.18 14.90
C VAL A 198 21.86 -10.37 13.41
N LEU A 199 20.86 -10.69 12.59
CA LEU A 199 21.11 -11.12 11.21
C LEU A 199 21.40 -9.96 10.25
N ASN A 200 20.85 -8.76 10.47
CA ASN A 200 21.24 -7.58 9.68
C ASN A 200 22.66 -7.12 10.04
N SER A 201 23.09 -7.28 11.30
CA SER A 201 24.50 -7.05 11.66
C SER A 201 25.42 -8.02 10.93
N ALA A 202 25.06 -9.31 10.89
CA ALA A 202 25.81 -10.33 10.17
C ALA A 202 25.88 -10.03 8.66
N ALA A 203 24.76 -9.66 8.03
CA ALA A 203 24.72 -9.29 6.61
C ALA A 203 25.56 -8.03 6.32
N THR A 204 25.54 -7.04 7.22
CA THR A 204 26.33 -5.81 7.09
C THR A 204 27.82 -6.10 7.18
N LEU A 205 28.27 -6.84 8.20
CA LEU A 205 29.66 -7.31 8.33
C LEU A 205 30.11 -8.10 7.09
N ALA A 206 29.28 -9.04 6.63
CA ALA A 206 29.60 -9.88 5.48
C ALA A 206 29.74 -9.08 4.18
N PHE A 207 28.82 -8.15 3.92
CA PHE A 207 28.87 -7.33 2.71
C PHE A 207 30.07 -6.38 2.71
N THR A 208 30.34 -5.71 3.83
CA THR A 208 31.50 -4.80 3.96
C THR A 208 32.81 -5.55 3.73
N ARG A 209 32.92 -6.81 4.19
CA ARG A 209 34.06 -7.68 3.92
C ARG A 209 34.28 -7.92 2.42
N LEU A 210 33.22 -8.11 1.63
CA LEU A 210 33.36 -8.30 0.16
C LEU A 210 34.00 -7.10 -0.53
N LEU A 211 33.78 -5.88 -0.02
CA LEU A 211 34.30 -4.64 -0.59
C LEU A 211 35.72 -4.30 -0.11
N GLY A 212 36.02 -4.58 1.15
CA GLY A 212 37.26 -4.17 1.81
C GLY A 212 38.30 -5.27 2.01
N GLU A 213 37.94 -6.53 1.76
CA GLU A 213 38.75 -7.73 2.05
C GLU A 213 39.19 -7.80 3.53
N GLN A 214 38.32 -7.29 4.42
CA GLN A 214 38.54 -7.30 5.86
C GLN A 214 38.08 -8.63 6.47
N ASP A 215 38.90 -9.67 6.35
CA ASP A 215 38.51 -11.06 6.71
C ASP A 215 37.92 -11.21 8.11
N HIS A 216 38.37 -10.41 9.07
CA HIS A 216 37.85 -10.44 10.44
C HIS A 216 36.35 -10.10 10.52
N TYR A 217 35.81 -9.21 9.67
CA TYR A 217 34.37 -8.99 9.57
C TYR A 217 33.64 -10.22 9.04
N GLY A 218 34.23 -10.90 8.05
CA GLY A 218 33.69 -12.13 7.48
C GLY A 218 33.57 -13.26 8.51
N GLU A 219 34.60 -13.46 9.31
CA GLU A 219 34.58 -14.46 10.40
C GLU A 219 33.51 -14.15 11.45
N LYS A 220 33.32 -12.87 11.80
CA LYS A 220 32.25 -12.48 12.74
C LYS A 220 30.85 -12.61 12.14
N ALA A 221 30.67 -12.29 10.87
CA ALA A 221 29.41 -12.55 10.18
C ALA A 221 29.08 -14.05 10.12
N LYS A 222 30.09 -14.88 9.82
CA LYS A 222 29.98 -16.35 9.84
C LYS A 222 29.61 -16.88 11.23
N GLU A 223 30.25 -16.36 12.29
CA GLU A 223 29.94 -16.71 13.68
C GLU A 223 28.46 -16.46 14.01
N LEU A 224 27.96 -15.27 13.68
CA LEU A 224 26.55 -14.90 13.89
C LEU A 224 25.60 -15.78 13.07
N LEU A 225 25.90 -16.01 11.78
CA LEU A 225 25.11 -16.86 10.89
C LEU A 225 24.95 -18.27 11.46
N LEU A 226 26.07 -18.91 11.82
CA LEU A 226 26.07 -20.30 12.32
C LEU A 226 25.47 -20.41 13.72
N ALA A 227 25.50 -19.35 14.53
CA ALA A 227 24.78 -19.32 15.79
C ALA A 227 23.26 -19.28 15.57
N CYS A 228 22.78 -18.44 14.66
CA CYS A 228 21.36 -18.39 14.29
C CYS A 228 20.87 -19.65 13.56
N ALA A 229 21.74 -20.32 12.80
CA ALA A 229 21.40 -21.57 12.11
C ALA A 229 21.10 -22.74 13.06
N LYS A 230 21.45 -22.60 14.35
CA LYS A 230 21.16 -23.58 15.41
C LYS A 230 19.85 -23.33 16.13
N TRP A 231 19.20 -22.20 15.90
CA TRP A 231 17.86 -21.94 16.43
C TRP A 231 16.87 -22.93 15.83
N ASP A 232 15.80 -23.26 16.55
CA ASP A 232 14.74 -24.12 16.03
C ASP A 232 14.02 -23.42 14.86
N PRO A 233 14.07 -23.97 13.63
CA PRO A 233 13.41 -23.38 12.46
C PRO A 233 11.89 -23.23 12.62
N LEU A 234 11.27 -23.99 13.52
CA LEU A 234 9.83 -23.94 13.82
C LEU A 234 9.55 -23.28 15.19
N GLY A 235 10.59 -22.75 15.84
CA GLY A 235 10.51 -22.13 17.16
C GLY A 235 10.10 -20.65 17.09
N ALA A 236 10.67 -19.83 18.00
CA ALA A 236 10.28 -18.44 18.20
C ALA A 236 10.44 -17.52 16.97
N THR A 237 11.25 -17.95 16.00
CA THR A 237 11.53 -17.27 14.74
C THR A 237 11.03 -18.04 13.51
N GLY A 238 10.25 -19.10 13.70
CA GLY A 238 9.59 -19.81 12.61
C GLY A 238 8.49 -18.96 11.97
N TYR A 239 8.30 -19.11 10.65
CA TYR A 239 7.38 -18.29 9.88
C TYR A 239 5.92 -18.47 10.33
N ARG A 240 5.49 -19.67 10.71
CA ARG A 240 4.11 -19.90 11.20
C ARG A 240 3.92 -19.54 12.66
N TYR A 241 5.00 -19.56 13.45
CA TYR A 241 4.94 -19.21 14.87
C TYR A 241 4.88 -17.70 15.08
N ASN A 242 5.79 -16.96 14.44
CA ASN A 242 5.86 -15.51 14.45
C ASN A 242 6.44 -15.03 13.11
N ASP A 243 5.57 -14.82 12.12
CA ASP A 243 5.97 -14.41 10.78
C ASP A 243 6.73 -13.07 10.75
N GLU A 244 6.44 -12.16 11.68
CA GLU A 244 7.16 -10.90 11.84
C GLU A 244 8.62 -11.09 12.26
N ALA A 245 8.96 -12.19 12.94
CA ALA A 245 10.34 -12.60 13.21
C ALA A 245 10.91 -13.53 12.13
N GLY A 246 10.10 -14.46 11.60
CA GLY A 246 10.53 -15.41 10.58
C GLY A 246 10.85 -14.78 9.23
N MET A 247 10.11 -13.75 8.79
CA MET A 247 10.44 -13.03 7.57
C MET A 247 11.86 -12.42 7.62
N PRO A 248 12.23 -11.57 8.59
CA PRO A 248 13.59 -11.05 8.71
C PRO A 248 14.63 -12.11 9.00
N TYR A 249 14.29 -13.20 9.68
CA TYR A 249 15.18 -14.35 9.78
C TYR A 249 15.57 -14.81 8.37
N ASN A 250 14.58 -15.17 7.55
CA ASN A 250 14.80 -15.78 6.25
C ASN A 250 15.61 -14.90 5.30
N TYR A 251 15.21 -13.65 5.09
CA TYR A 251 15.91 -12.81 4.11
C TYR A 251 17.30 -12.34 4.59
N TYR A 252 17.50 -12.00 5.87
CA TYR A 252 18.85 -11.61 6.33
C TYR A 252 19.78 -12.80 6.50
N PHE A 253 19.26 -13.99 6.85
CA PHE A 253 20.04 -15.22 6.84
C PHE A 253 20.57 -15.52 5.43
N CYS A 254 19.69 -15.46 4.42
CA CYS A 254 20.06 -15.66 3.02
C CYS A 254 21.13 -14.67 2.55
N ARG A 255 20.96 -13.38 2.86
CA ARG A 255 21.93 -12.33 2.54
C ARG A 255 23.28 -12.56 3.19
N THR A 256 23.30 -12.95 4.47
CA THR A 256 24.54 -13.26 5.18
C THR A 256 25.21 -14.49 4.56
N TYR A 257 24.47 -15.60 4.40
CA TYR A 257 24.97 -16.84 3.81
C TYR A 257 25.63 -16.59 2.46
N THR A 258 24.95 -15.85 1.58
CA THR A 258 25.48 -15.59 0.25
C THR A 258 26.73 -14.70 0.25
N PHE A 259 26.94 -13.86 1.27
CA PHE A 259 28.11 -12.97 1.34
C PHE A 259 29.31 -13.60 2.05
N VAL A 260 29.11 -14.66 2.84
CA VAL A 260 30.20 -15.42 3.51
C VAL A 260 30.39 -16.83 2.96
N ASN A 261 29.70 -17.21 1.89
CA ASN A 261 29.67 -18.59 1.40
C ASN A 261 31.07 -19.19 1.13
N ASP A 262 32.03 -18.36 0.71
CA ASP A 262 33.42 -18.73 0.47
C ASP A 262 34.21 -19.06 1.77
N LEU A 263 33.75 -18.59 2.93
CA LEU A 263 34.34 -18.87 4.25
C LEU A 263 33.73 -20.11 4.93
N LEU A 264 32.60 -20.62 4.42
CA LEU A 264 31.92 -21.77 5.02
C LEU A 264 32.53 -23.08 4.52
N SER A 265 32.77 -24.01 5.45
CA SER A 265 33.02 -25.41 5.11
C SER A 265 31.75 -26.07 4.57
N GLU A 266 31.88 -27.23 3.94
CA GLU A 266 30.72 -27.94 3.41
C GLU A 266 29.76 -28.39 4.54
N GLU A 267 30.30 -28.77 5.69
CA GLU A 267 29.51 -29.11 6.89
C GLU A 267 28.75 -27.89 7.41
N GLU A 268 29.37 -26.72 7.41
CA GLU A 268 28.73 -25.47 7.83
C GLU A 268 27.64 -25.01 6.83
N ARG A 269 27.86 -25.24 5.53
CA ARG A 269 26.84 -25.02 4.51
C ARG A 269 25.66 -25.97 4.68
N GLU A 270 25.90 -27.24 5.02
CA GLU A 270 24.83 -28.20 5.29
C GLU A 270 23.94 -27.77 6.46
N ILE A 271 24.53 -27.23 7.54
CA ILE A 271 23.76 -26.68 8.66
C ILE A 271 22.83 -25.56 8.18
N CYS A 272 23.34 -24.68 7.32
CA CYS A 272 22.55 -23.58 6.74
C CYS A 272 21.45 -24.09 5.79
N ARG A 273 21.74 -25.10 4.95
CA ARG A 273 20.74 -25.72 4.06
C ARG A 273 19.63 -26.40 4.85
N ALA A 274 19.96 -27.11 5.93
CA ALA A 274 18.98 -27.83 6.74
C ALA A 274 17.93 -26.90 7.35
N VAL A 275 18.34 -25.78 7.95
CA VAL A 275 17.41 -24.81 8.56
C VAL A 275 16.58 -24.09 7.48
N MET A 276 17.21 -23.69 6.38
CA MET A 276 16.53 -22.95 5.31
C MET A 276 15.60 -23.83 4.48
N LYS A 277 15.86 -25.14 4.40
CA LYS A 277 14.93 -26.09 3.80
C LYS A 277 13.60 -26.12 4.55
N VAL A 278 13.64 -26.18 5.88
CA VAL A 278 12.43 -26.23 6.72
C VAL A 278 11.65 -24.93 6.58
N GLN A 279 12.30 -23.78 6.75
CA GLN A 279 11.61 -22.48 6.67
C GLN A 279 11.09 -22.17 5.26
N GLY A 280 11.86 -22.46 4.21
CA GLY A 280 11.45 -22.26 2.83
C GLY A 280 10.22 -23.11 2.47
N GLN A 281 10.19 -24.37 2.91
CA GLN A 281 9.04 -25.25 2.71
C GLN A 281 7.80 -24.75 3.47
N GLU A 282 7.96 -24.35 4.74
CA GLU A 282 6.87 -23.80 5.55
C GLU A 282 6.25 -22.55 4.90
N MET A 283 7.08 -21.64 4.37
CA MET A 283 6.62 -20.46 3.64
C MET A 283 5.91 -20.84 2.33
N TYR A 284 6.46 -21.77 1.55
CA TYR A 284 5.88 -22.19 0.29
C TYR A 284 4.51 -22.86 0.50
N ASP A 285 4.40 -23.77 1.45
CA ASP A 285 3.13 -24.44 1.76
C ASP A 285 2.05 -23.45 2.18
N HIS A 286 2.41 -22.48 3.03
CA HIS A 286 1.46 -21.43 3.42
C HIS A 286 1.02 -20.57 2.23
N LEU A 287 1.96 -20.09 1.41
CA LEU A 287 1.67 -19.13 0.34
C LEU A 287 1.03 -19.79 -0.88
N ALA A 288 1.63 -20.86 -1.40
CA ALA A 288 1.19 -21.52 -2.62
C ALA A 288 0.00 -22.45 -2.40
N THR A 289 -0.02 -23.19 -1.28
CA THR A 289 -0.99 -24.27 -1.04
C THR A 289 -2.16 -23.84 -0.16
N GLU A 290 -1.88 -23.34 1.05
CA GLU A 290 -2.93 -22.97 2.03
C GLU A 290 -3.69 -21.72 1.58
N MET A 291 -2.96 -20.64 1.28
CA MET A 291 -3.53 -19.36 0.86
C MET A 291 -3.95 -19.35 -0.61
N ARG A 292 -3.35 -20.21 -1.45
CA ARG A 292 -3.48 -20.16 -2.92
C ARG A 292 -3.28 -18.73 -3.43
N TYR A 293 -2.17 -18.12 -3.03
CA TYR A 293 -1.95 -16.67 -3.15
C TYR A 293 -2.11 -16.11 -4.57
N LEU A 294 -1.85 -16.94 -5.60
CA LEU A 294 -2.05 -16.57 -7.00
C LEU A 294 -3.52 -16.30 -7.39
N TRP A 295 -4.49 -16.78 -6.60
CA TRP A 295 -5.92 -16.52 -6.76
C TRP A 295 -6.50 -15.64 -5.65
N HIS A 296 -5.91 -15.68 -4.44
CA HIS A 296 -6.31 -14.88 -3.28
C HIS A 296 -5.17 -13.95 -2.82
N PRO A 297 -4.85 -12.89 -3.58
CA PRO A 297 -3.63 -12.10 -3.35
C PRO A 297 -3.80 -11.00 -2.29
N TYR A 298 -4.88 -11.03 -1.53
CA TYR A 298 -5.26 -9.99 -0.57
C TYR A 298 -4.83 -10.29 0.87
N GLY A 299 -3.68 -10.93 1.04
CA GLY A 299 -3.04 -11.13 2.34
C GLY A 299 -2.01 -10.03 2.62
N SER A 300 -2.14 -9.35 3.76
CA SER A 300 -1.19 -8.30 4.20
C SER A 300 0.24 -8.85 4.28
N HIS A 301 0.49 -9.85 5.14
CA HIS A 301 1.83 -10.43 5.30
C HIS A 301 2.25 -11.28 4.09
N ALA A 302 1.32 -12.04 3.50
CA ALA A 302 1.59 -12.82 2.30
C ALA A 302 2.06 -11.95 1.13
N GLY A 303 1.58 -10.71 1.00
CA GLY A 303 1.96 -9.77 -0.05
C GLY A 303 3.39 -9.23 -0.02
N ARG A 304 4.12 -9.51 1.06
CA ARG A 304 5.57 -9.30 1.17
C ARG A 304 6.36 -10.60 1.35
N ALA A 305 5.75 -11.66 1.86
CA ALA A 305 6.44 -12.91 2.15
C ALA A 305 6.91 -13.67 0.89
N TRP A 306 6.17 -13.61 -0.21
CA TRP A 306 6.48 -14.34 -1.45
C TRP A 306 7.87 -13.98 -2.02
N HIS A 307 8.30 -12.72 -1.92
CA HIS A 307 9.61 -12.33 -2.45
C HIS A 307 10.74 -12.66 -1.47
N PHE A 308 10.45 -12.81 -0.16
CA PHE A 308 11.43 -13.37 0.78
C PHE A 308 11.65 -14.86 0.54
N LEU A 309 10.60 -15.61 0.20
CA LEU A 309 10.74 -16.98 -0.29
C LEU A 309 11.57 -17.02 -1.59
N GLY A 310 11.39 -16.03 -2.47
CA GLY A 310 12.26 -15.82 -3.63
C GLY A 310 13.74 -15.63 -3.25
N GLU A 311 14.06 -14.86 -2.20
CA GLU A 311 15.44 -14.72 -1.71
C GLU A 311 16.03 -16.06 -1.23
N ILE A 312 15.23 -16.92 -0.58
CA ILE A 312 15.66 -18.28 -0.20
C ILE A 312 15.96 -19.10 -1.45
N GLY A 313 15.02 -19.11 -2.41
CA GLY A 313 15.17 -19.86 -3.66
C GLY A 313 16.41 -19.45 -4.46
N VAL A 314 16.67 -18.15 -4.62
CA VAL A 314 17.85 -17.64 -5.32
C VAL A 314 19.13 -18.00 -4.58
N THR A 315 19.13 -17.90 -3.25
CA THR A 315 20.31 -18.18 -2.43
C THR A 315 20.70 -19.65 -2.52
N PHE A 316 19.75 -20.57 -2.35
CA PHE A 316 19.99 -22.01 -2.26
C PHE A 316 19.68 -22.77 -3.56
N LEU A 317 19.64 -22.08 -4.69
CA LEU A 317 19.50 -22.71 -6.00
C LEU A 317 20.61 -23.75 -6.22
N ASP A 318 20.27 -24.93 -6.74
CA ASP A 318 21.14 -26.10 -6.90
C ASP A 318 21.69 -26.70 -5.57
N GLU A 319 21.33 -26.14 -4.41
CA GLU A 319 21.75 -26.59 -3.08
C GLU A 319 20.60 -27.23 -2.28
N ILE A 320 19.38 -26.71 -2.47
CA ILE A 320 18.14 -27.28 -1.93
C ILE A 320 17.26 -27.70 -3.12
N PRO A 321 16.80 -28.97 -3.20
CA PRO A 321 16.03 -29.46 -4.35
C PRO A 321 14.78 -28.63 -4.70
N GLU A 322 14.11 -28.08 -3.70
CA GLU A 322 12.88 -27.31 -3.83
C GLU A 322 13.10 -25.83 -4.23
N ALA A 323 14.34 -25.34 -4.21
CA ALA A 323 14.67 -23.92 -4.39
C ALA A 323 14.25 -23.37 -5.77
N GLU A 324 14.33 -24.18 -6.83
CA GLU A 324 13.88 -23.80 -8.18
C GLU A 324 12.39 -23.44 -8.19
N GLU A 325 11.56 -24.26 -7.55
CA GLU A 325 10.12 -24.06 -7.46
C GLU A 325 9.79 -22.78 -6.66
N TRP A 326 10.56 -22.48 -5.62
CA TRP A 326 10.38 -21.26 -4.83
C TRP A 326 10.68 -19.99 -5.63
N VAL A 327 11.76 -20.00 -6.43
CA VAL A 327 12.04 -18.90 -7.37
C VAL A 327 10.92 -18.79 -8.40
N TRP A 328 10.50 -19.92 -8.97
CA TRP A 328 9.48 -19.93 -10.01
C TRP A 328 8.12 -19.42 -9.50
N PHE A 329 7.73 -19.81 -8.29
CA PHE A 329 6.55 -19.29 -7.61
C PHE A 329 6.62 -17.77 -7.42
N ALA A 330 7.72 -17.26 -6.85
CA ALA A 330 7.90 -15.83 -6.62
C ALA A 330 7.81 -15.02 -7.92
N MET A 331 8.37 -15.56 -9.01
CA MET A 331 8.36 -14.91 -10.32
C MET A 331 6.99 -14.94 -11.00
N ASN A 332 6.18 -15.97 -10.74
CA ASN A 332 4.77 -15.99 -11.17
C ASN A 332 3.92 -14.99 -10.36
N VAL A 333 4.18 -14.83 -9.06
CA VAL A 333 3.53 -13.79 -8.25
C VAL A 333 3.87 -12.39 -8.79
N PHE A 334 5.15 -12.09 -9.03
CA PHE A 334 5.57 -10.83 -9.64
C PHE A 334 4.91 -10.60 -11.01
N GLY A 335 4.96 -11.62 -11.88
CA GLY A 335 4.46 -11.54 -13.24
C GLY A 335 2.96 -11.33 -13.33
N ALA A 336 2.16 -11.96 -12.47
CA ALA A 336 0.71 -12.05 -12.65
C ALA A 336 -0.15 -11.32 -11.61
N VAL A 337 0.41 -11.03 -10.44
CA VAL A 337 -0.40 -10.64 -9.27
C VAL A 337 0.12 -9.35 -8.62
N TYR A 338 1.43 -9.21 -8.47
CA TYR A 338 2.00 -8.10 -7.70
C TYR A 338 2.13 -6.82 -8.55
N PRO A 339 1.76 -5.63 -8.04
CA PRO A 339 1.15 -5.39 -6.73
C PRO A 339 -0.37 -5.64 -6.78
N ALA A 340 -0.92 -6.25 -5.72
CA ALA A 340 -2.35 -6.58 -5.65
C ALA A 340 -3.22 -5.47 -5.05
N TRP A 341 -2.62 -4.60 -4.22
CA TRP A 341 -3.31 -3.52 -3.50
C TRP A 341 -3.33 -2.18 -4.25
N CYS A 342 -2.87 -2.17 -5.50
CA CYS A 342 -2.77 -0.97 -6.31
C CYS A 342 -3.85 -0.89 -7.39
N ASP A 343 -3.87 0.25 -8.06
CA ASP A 343 -4.54 0.43 -9.35
C ASP A 343 -3.57 0.90 -10.43
N GLU A 344 -4.10 1.12 -11.63
CA GLU A 344 -3.33 1.62 -12.75
C GLU A 344 -2.94 3.10 -12.57
N ASP A 345 -3.61 3.88 -11.72
CA ASP A 345 -3.33 5.31 -11.50
C ASP A 345 -2.19 5.57 -10.49
N GLY A 346 -1.71 4.53 -9.81
CA GLY A 346 -0.63 4.58 -8.83
C GLY A 346 -1.08 4.48 -7.37
N GLY A 347 -2.38 4.37 -7.11
CA GLY A 347 -2.97 4.36 -5.77
C GLY A 347 -2.63 3.11 -4.98
N TRP A 348 -2.87 3.16 -3.66
CA TRP A 348 -2.67 2.02 -2.77
C TRP A 348 -3.74 1.93 -1.69
N HIS A 349 -4.55 0.88 -1.75
CA HIS A 349 -5.73 0.67 -0.90
C HIS A 349 -5.44 0.69 0.60
N GLN A 350 -4.31 0.14 1.02
CA GLN A 350 -3.96 -0.01 2.44
C GLN A 350 -3.46 1.28 3.11
N GLY A 351 -3.47 2.42 2.41
CA GLY A 351 -2.99 3.69 2.92
C GLY A 351 -1.47 3.88 2.81
N LEU A 352 -1.00 5.10 3.10
CA LEU A 352 0.38 5.52 2.88
C LEU A 352 1.42 4.75 3.70
N GLN A 353 1.11 4.38 4.95
CA GLN A 353 2.06 3.62 5.78
C GLN A 353 2.40 2.28 5.15
N TYR A 354 1.37 1.59 4.63
CA TYR A 354 1.52 0.27 4.06
C TYR A 354 2.07 0.32 2.63
N TRP A 355 1.71 1.36 1.86
CA TRP A 355 2.37 1.64 0.58
C TRP A 355 3.89 1.79 0.75
N GLU A 356 4.32 2.70 1.62
CA GLU A 356 5.75 2.96 1.85
C GLU A 356 6.44 1.68 2.32
N SER A 357 5.89 1.03 3.35
CA SER A 357 6.44 -0.19 3.94
C SER A 357 6.57 -1.35 2.93
N TYR A 358 5.57 -1.56 2.06
CA TYR A 358 5.53 -2.74 1.19
C TYR A 358 6.32 -2.52 -0.08
N VAL A 359 6.16 -1.36 -0.69
CA VAL A 359 6.91 -1.02 -1.90
C VAL A 359 8.40 -0.88 -1.55
N GLN A 360 8.77 -0.31 -0.40
CA GLN A 360 10.16 -0.27 0.07
C GLN A 360 10.77 -1.67 0.17
N ARG A 361 10.06 -2.65 0.76
CA ARG A 361 10.58 -4.04 0.86
C ARG A 361 10.65 -4.72 -0.49
N PHE A 362 9.68 -4.46 -1.37
CA PHE A 362 9.71 -4.97 -2.73
C PHE A 362 10.90 -4.42 -3.53
N THR A 363 11.34 -3.17 -3.28
CA THR A 363 12.51 -2.64 -3.99
C THR A 363 13.77 -3.50 -3.80
N TRP A 364 13.89 -4.24 -2.69
CA TRP A 364 14.99 -5.19 -2.52
C TRP A 364 14.90 -6.36 -3.50
N TRP A 365 13.69 -6.89 -3.68
CA TRP A 365 13.45 -7.93 -4.66
C TRP A 365 13.62 -7.41 -6.10
N ALA A 366 13.24 -6.17 -6.38
CA ALA A 366 13.52 -5.53 -7.67
C ALA A 366 15.03 -5.48 -7.96
N ASP A 367 15.84 -5.08 -6.98
CA ASP A 367 17.31 -5.07 -7.11
C ASP A 367 17.86 -6.49 -7.35
N ILE A 368 17.33 -7.49 -6.65
CA ILE A 368 17.73 -8.90 -6.82
C ILE A 368 17.30 -9.44 -8.18
N MET A 369 16.08 -9.18 -8.65
CA MET A 369 15.62 -9.58 -9.98
C MET A 369 16.49 -8.97 -11.08
N GLN A 370 16.86 -7.70 -10.94
CA GLN A 370 17.75 -7.03 -11.89
C GLN A 370 19.14 -7.68 -11.88
N ALA A 371 19.75 -7.88 -10.71
CA ALA A 371 21.10 -8.43 -10.59
C ALA A 371 21.18 -9.92 -10.96
N ALA A 372 20.30 -10.76 -10.41
CA ALA A 372 20.36 -12.21 -10.57
C ALA A 372 19.72 -12.70 -11.87
N MET A 373 18.68 -12.01 -12.37
CA MET A 373 17.85 -12.52 -13.48
C MET A 373 17.77 -11.58 -14.68
N GLY A 374 18.34 -10.37 -14.59
CA GLY A 374 18.23 -9.35 -15.63
C GLY A 374 16.80 -8.90 -15.89
N ILE A 375 15.95 -8.90 -14.86
CA ILE A 375 14.55 -8.44 -14.95
C ILE A 375 14.43 -7.09 -14.26
N ASP A 376 14.07 -6.07 -15.04
CA ASP A 376 13.76 -4.75 -14.51
C ASP A 376 12.30 -4.69 -14.06
N ALA A 377 12.11 -4.69 -12.75
CA ALA A 377 10.78 -4.58 -12.13
C ALA A 377 10.06 -3.27 -12.46
N TYR A 378 10.83 -2.18 -12.60
CA TYR A 378 10.31 -0.83 -12.73
C TYR A 378 9.76 -0.55 -14.14
N CYS A 379 9.98 -1.45 -15.10
CA CYS A 379 9.29 -1.44 -16.38
C CYS A 379 7.77 -1.69 -16.26
N LYS A 380 7.29 -2.21 -15.12
CA LYS A 380 5.84 -2.40 -14.88
C LYS A 380 5.13 -1.04 -14.77
N PRO A 381 4.03 -0.80 -15.52
CA PRO A 381 3.40 0.52 -15.61
C PRO A 381 3.08 1.17 -14.26
N TYR A 382 2.67 0.38 -13.25
CA TYR A 382 2.44 0.86 -11.89
C TYR A 382 3.61 1.70 -11.33
N PHE A 383 4.86 1.25 -11.50
CA PHE A 383 6.01 1.93 -10.91
C PHE A 383 6.36 3.25 -11.60
N ALA A 384 5.84 3.50 -12.80
CA ALA A 384 5.93 4.82 -13.44
C ALA A 384 4.97 5.85 -12.83
N ARG A 385 4.02 5.43 -11.99
CA ARG A 385 3.00 6.27 -11.36
C ARG A 385 2.92 6.14 -9.84
N ALA A 386 3.59 5.15 -9.24
CA ALA A 386 3.54 4.85 -7.81
C ALA A 386 3.91 6.03 -6.89
N GLY A 387 4.86 6.88 -7.32
CA GLY A 387 5.27 8.05 -6.55
C GLY A 387 4.26 9.20 -6.55
N ASP A 388 3.24 9.16 -7.40
CA ASP A 388 2.16 10.15 -7.36
C ASP A 388 1.35 10.02 -6.07
N TYR A 389 1.13 8.80 -5.58
CA TYR A 389 0.31 8.58 -4.40
C TYR A 389 0.71 9.42 -3.17
N PRO A 390 1.96 9.37 -2.66
CA PRO A 390 2.38 10.24 -1.57
C PRO A 390 2.42 11.73 -1.96
N MET A 391 2.74 12.07 -3.21
CA MET A 391 2.80 13.47 -3.66
C MET A 391 1.44 14.16 -3.55
N TYR A 392 0.33 13.46 -3.84
CA TYR A 392 -1.03 13.99 -3.76
C TYR A 392 -1.67 13.83 -2.37
N PHE A 393 -1.43 12.71 -1.67
CA PHE A 393 -2.02 12.46 -0.35
C PHE A 393 -1.28 13.15 0.79
N GLN A 394 0.02 13.40 0.63
CA GLN A 394 0.87 13.97 1.65
C GLN A 394 1.89 14.96 1.04
N PRO A 395 1.46 16.07 0.42
CA PRO A 395 2.36 17.11 -0.10
C PRO A 395 3.41 17.56 0.95
N PRO A 396 4.57 18.12 0.53
CA PRO A 396 5.62 18.53 1.45
C PRO A 396 5.10 19.43 2.58
N GLY A 397 5.54 19.18 3.82
CA GLY A 397 5.12 19.96 4.99
C GLY A 397 3.80 19.51 5.64
N THR A 398 3.12 18.50 5.09
CA THR A 398 1.90 17.94 5.70
C THR A 398 2.18 16.83 6.73
N ARG A 399 1.23 16.65 7.66
CA ARG A 399 1.18 15.56 8.65
C ARG A 399 -0.14 14.78 8.54
N GLY A 400 -0.12 13.52 8.95
CA GLY A 400 -1.20 12.56 8.70
C GLY A 400 -1.08 11.94 7.30
N GLY A 401 -1.82 10.85 7.05
CA GLY A 401 -1.85 10.17 5.74
C GLY A 401 -3.24 9.93 5.16
N GLY A 402 -4.26 10.60 5.72
CA GLY A 402 -5.65 10.57 5.24
C GLY A 402 -6.40 9.29 5.61
N VAL A 403 -5.98 8.16 5.03
CA VAL A 403 -6.66 6.87 5.12
C VAL A 403 -5.72 5.75 5.53
N GLY A 404 -6.28 4.73 6.15
CA GLY A 404 -5.62 3.49 6.50
C GLY A 404 -4.79 3.52 7.78
N ASP A 405 -4.37 2.32 8.18
CA ASP A 405 -3.69 2.08 9.45
C ASP A 405 -2.39 2.89 9.61
N LEU A 406 -2.11 3.29 10.86
CA LEU A 406 -0.85 3.95 11.28
C LEU A 406 -0.52 5.27 10.56
N THR A 407 -1.48 5.90 9.92
CA THR A 407 -1.24 7.14 9.17
C THR A 407 -1.30 8.40 10.02
N THR A 408 -1.87 8.35 11.22
CA THR A 408 -2.11 9.53 12.09
C THR A 408 -0.85 10.30 12.44
N THR A 409 0.25 9.60 12.71
CA THR A 409 1.54 10.22 13.09
C THR A 409 2.51 10.37 11.92
N ARG A 410 2.07 10.12 10.67
CA ARG A 410 2.96 10.21 9.52
C ARG A 410 3.30 11.64 9.18
N THR A 411 4.50 11.84 8.64
CA THR A 411 4.94 13.11 8.07
C THR A 411 5.46 12.89 6.66
N SER A 412 5.30 13.90 5.80
CA SER A 412 5.68 13.84 4.38
C SER A 412 7.14 13.44 4.14
N ASP A 413 8.07 13.77 5.05
CA ASP A 413 9.49 13.38 4.96
C ASP A 413 9.73 11.87 5.11
N GLN A 414 8.79 11.13 5.71
CA GLN A 414 8.91 9.68 5.85
C GLN A 414 8.75 8.93 4.52
N ASN A 415 8.25 9.59 3.46
CA ASN A 415 8.16 9.00 2.12
C ASN A 415 9.48 9.12 1.34
N CYS A 416 10.41 9.97 1.77
CA CYS A 416 11.56 10.38 0.95
C CYS A 416 12.52 9.25 0.59
N SER A 417 12.71 8.26 1.48
CA SER A 417 13.60 7.13 1.21
C SER A 417 13.14 6.35 -0.03
N LEU A 418 11.87 5.94 -0.03
CA LEU A 418 11.27 5.24 -1.17
C LEU A 418 11.14 6.14 -2.40
N MET A 419 10.68 7.38 -2.22
CA MET A 419 10.53 8.34 -3.31
C MET A 419 11.85 8.63 -4.02
N ARG A 420 12.99 8.64 -3.32
CA ARG A 420 14.32 8.78 -3.94
C ARG A 420 14.62 7.62 -4.90
N THR A 421 14.32 6.39 -4.48
CA THR A 421 14.47 5.21 -5.35
C THR A 421 13.52 5.30 -6.56
N LEU A 422 12.23 5.58 -6.34
CA LEU A 422 11.24 5.66 -7.42
C LEU A 422 11.55 6.78 -8.41
N ALA A 423 11.97 7.96 -7.93
CA ALA A 423 12.33 9.10 -8.77
C ALA A 423 13.48 8.76 -9.73
N ALA A 424 14.52 8.09 -9.22
CA ALA A 424 15.65 7.68 -10.05
C ALA A 424 15.26 6.62 -11.09
N GLN A 425 14.49 5.61 -10.68
CA GLN A 425 14.09 4.50 -11.56
C GLN A 425 13.14 4.96 -12.67
N ALA A 426 12.13 5.76 -12.32
CA ALA A 426 11.19 6.32 -13.29
C ALA A 426 11.74 7.54 -14.03
N ARG A 427 12.92 8.06 -13.63
CA ARG A 427 13.48 9.35 -14.07
C ARG A 427 12.47 10.49 -13.96
N ASN A 428 11.69 10.49 -12.88
CA ASN A 428 10.57 11.41 -12.70
C ASN A 428 11.04 12.70 -11.99
N PRO A 429 10.99 13.87 -12.66
CA PRO A 429 11.50 15.12 -12.12
C PRO A 429 10.64 15.68 -10.97
N TYR A 430 9.35 15.37 -10.94
CA TYR A 430 8.42 15.81 -9.88
C TYR A 430 8.66 15.07 -8.58
N TRP A 431 8.90 13.75 -8.66
CA TRP A 431 9.22 12.96 -7.48
C TRP A 431 10.59 13.30 -6.92
N LYS A 432 11.55 13.64 -7.80
CA LYS A 432 12.83 14.19 -7.37
C LYS A 432 12.66 15.53 -6.64
N TRP A 433 11.83 16.42 -7.18
CA TRP A 433 11.49 17.67 -6.50
C TRP A 433 10.85 17.43 -5.13
N TYR A 434 9.92 16.48 -5.04
CA TYR A 434 9.30 16.09 -3.76
C TYR A 434 10.37 15.71 -2.73
N VAL A 435 11.37 14.90 -3.11
CA VAL A 435 12.48 14.53 -2.23
C VAL A 435 13.30 15.76 -1.82
N ASP A 436 13.63 16.63 -2.76
CA ASP A 436 14.49 17.80 -2.53
C ASP A 436 13.85 18.87 -1.63
N MET A 437 12.52 18.93 -1.58
CA MET A 437 11.79 19.86 -0.70
C MET A 437 11.79 19.44 0.76
N HIS A 438 12.20 18.22 1.08
CA HIS A 438 12.32 17.74 2.46
C HIS A 438 13.76 17.91 2.92
N PRO A 439 14.05 18.85 3.85
CA PRO A 439 15.41 19.00 4.35
C PRO A 439 15.85 17.71 5.03
N GLU A 440 17.06 17.24 4.70
CA GLU A 440 17.66 16.13 5.42
C GLU A 440 17.82 16.52 6.89
N LYS A 441 17.14 15.79 7.78
CA LYS A 441 17.33 15.95 9.22
C LYS A 441 18.71 15.40 9.55
N VAL A 442 19.73 16.27 9.52
CA VAL A 442 21.08 15.93 10.00
C VAL A 442 20.98 15.66 11.50
N LYS A 443 20.80 14.40 11.87
CA LYS A 443 20.95 13.96 13.24
C LYS A 443 22.43 13.64 13.44
N GLU A 444 22.98 14.05 14.58
CA GLU A 444 24.30 13.59 14.99
C GLU A 444 24.31 12.05 14.99
N GLU A 445 25.11 11.45 14.13
CA GLU A 445 25.19 10.00 13.98
C GLU A 445 26.14 9.47 15.06
N THR A 446 25.58 8.84 16.10
CA THR A 446 26.32 8.23 17.20
C THR A 446 26.36 6.71 17.02
N SER A 447 27.31 6.03 17.66
CA SER A 447 27.39 4.55 17.62
C SER A 447 26.06 3.89 18.02
N ALA A 448 25.45 4.35 19.11
CA ALA A 448 24.15 3.84 19.56
C ALA A 448 23.05 4.04 18.50
N ARG A 449 23.02 5.18 17.80
CA ARG A 449 22.02 5.45 16.75
C ARG A 449 22.23 4.59 15.51
N ARG A 450 23.47 4.36 15.08
CA ARG A 450 23.76 3.42 13.98
C ARG A 450 23.28 2.01 14.34
N LEU A 451 23.59 1.57 15.54
CA LEU A 451 23.21 0.26 16.05
C LEU A 451 21.67 0.10 16.22
N ASP A 452 20.98 1.14 16.66
CA ASP A 452 19.51 1.19 16.70
C ASP A 452 18.92 1.13 15.29
N ALA A 453 19.51 1.86 14.34
CA ALA A 453 19.08 1.84 12.94
C ALA A 453 19.27 0.46 12.30
N VAL A 454 20.39 -0.21 12.56
CA VAL A 454 20.62 -1.61 12.14
C VAL A 454 19.56 -2.53 12.75
N GLY A 455 19.27 -2.39 14.04
CA GLY A 455 18.21 -3.15 14.74
C GLY A 455 16.79 -2.84 14.23
N ALA A 456 16.57 -1.63 13.70
CA ALA A 456 15.33 -1.22 13.03
C ALA A 456 15.27 -1.63 11.54
N GLY A 457 16.29 -2.31 11.02
CA GLY A 457 16.33 -2.85 9.66
C GLY A 457 16.92 -1.91 8.61
N ARG A 458 17.62 -0.85 8.99
CA ARG A 458 18.43 -0.06 8.05
C ARG A 458 19.59 -0.93 7.55
N SER A 459 19.70 -1.06 6.24
CA SER A 459 20.72 -1.88 5.58
C SER A 459 21.55 -1.01 4.63
N LEU A 460 22.61 -0.39 5.14
CA LEU A 460 23.47 0.53 4.40
C LEU A 460 24.10 -0.09 3.14
N TYR A 461 24.27 -1.42 3.11
CA TYR A 461 24.77 -2.11 1.92
C TYR A 461 23.79 -2.00 0.74
N ILE A 462 22.49 -1.88 0.98
CA ILE A 462 21.50 -1.63 -0.08
C ILE A 462 21.69 -0.22 -0.63
N ASP A 463 21.92 0.77 0.23
CA ASP A 463 22.24 2.14 -0.18
C ASP A 463 23.55 2.18 -0.99
N PHE A 464 24.56 1.37 -0.62
CA PHE A 464 25.80 1.24 -1.37
C PHE A 464 25.57 0.64 -2.77
N VAL A 465 24.81 -0.45 -2.87
CA VAL A 465 24.44 -1.06 -4.18
C VAL A 465 23.71 -0.03 -5.06
N ARG A 466 22.89 0.83 -4.45
CA ARG A 466 22.17 1.93 -5.11
C ARG A 466 22.98 3.21 -5.27
N GLY A 467 24.21 3.30 -4.76
CA GLY A 467 24.90 4.55 -4.44
C GLY A 467 25.20 5.51 -5.60
N ALA A 468 24.96 5.13 -6.86
CA ALA A 468 24.91 6.08 -7.98
C ALA A 468 23.65 5.88 -8.83
N LEU A 469 22.49 5.87 -8.18
CA LEU A 469 21.25 6.10 -8.88
C LEU A 469 21.42 7.35 -9.78
N PRO A 470 20.98 7.31 -11.05
CA PRO A 470 21.17 8.41 -11.98
C PRO A 470 20.66 9.73 -11.42
N GLU A 471 21.40 10.82 -11.64
CA GLU A 471 20.88 12.14 -11.28
C GLU A 471 19.62 12.45 -12.10
N VAL A 472 18.60 12.93 -11.39
CA VAL A 472 17.35 13.44 -11.97
C VAL A 472 17.28 14.92 -11.63
N SER A 473 16.92 15.75 -12.62
CA SER A 473 16.70 17.18 -12.37
C SER A 473 15.31 17.38 -11.76
N ALA A 474 15.24 18.11 -10.64
CA ALA A 474 13.99 18.40 -9.97
C ALA A 474 13.14 19.42 -10.75
N LYS A 475 11.83 19.19 -10.81
CA LYS A 475 10.82 20.12 -11.33
C LYS A 475 9.64 20.24 -10.37
N ALA A 476 9.26 21.45 -9.98
CA ALA A 476 8.10 21.68 -9.12
C ALA A 476 6.79 21.30 -9.84
N PRO A 477 5.78 20.72 -9.15
CA PRO A 477 4.54 20.22 -9.74
C PRO A 477 3.50 21.32 -10.00
N VAL A 478 3.93 22.55 -10.33
CA VAL A 478 3.05 23.70 -10.55
C VAL A 478 2.29 23.63 -11.89
N ASP A 479 2.72 22.74 -12.78
CA ASP A 479 2.09 22.48 -14.08
C ASP A 479 1.30 21.17 -14.12
N LEU A 480 1.16 20.49 -12.98
CA LEU A 480 0.28 19.34 -12.81
C LEU A 480 -1.07 19.81 -12.24
N PRO A 481 -2.18 19.12 -12.56
CA PRO A 481 -3.41 19.28 -11.79
C PRO A 481 -3.11 19.08 -10.30
N SER A 482 -3.63 19.93 -9.43
CA SER A 482 -3.37 19.83 -7.99
C SER A 482 -4.07 18.62 -7.34
N SER A 483 -5.01 18.00 -8.06
CA SER A 483 -5.89 16.96 -7.54
C SER A 483 -5.87 15.72 -8.43
N LYS A 484 -6.03 14.55 -7.82
CA LYS A 484 -5.95 13.26 -8.52
C LYS A 484 -6.93 12.25 -7.95
N CYS A 485 -7.56 11.49 -8.85
CA CYS A 485 -8.35 10.31 -8.54
C CYS A 485 -7.53 9.05 -8.87
N PHE A 486 -7.43 8.16 -7.90
CA PHE A 486 -6.90 6.81 -8.03
C PHE A 486 -8.11 5.88 -8.10
N ARG A 487 -8.64 5.68 -9.31
CA ARG A 487 -10.02 5.20 -9.50
C ARG A 487 -10.16 3.74 -9.10
N GLY A 488 -9.19 2.90 -9.45
CA GLY A 488 -9.24 1.46 -9.14
C GLY A 488 -9.11 1.16 -7.65
N THR A 489 -8.44 2.02 -6.88
CA THR A 489 -8.40 1.95 -5.41
C THR A 489 -9.53 2.75 -4.75
N GLY A 490 -10.22 3.60 -5.51
CA GLY A 490 -11.33 4.44 -5.05
C GLY A 490 -10.91 5.49 -4.04
N LEU A 491 -9.75 6.10 -4.28
CA LEU A 491 -9.12 7.10 -3.44
C LEU A 491 -8.97 8.41 -4.21
N VAL A 492 -9.32 9.54 -3.60
CA VAL A 492 -9.26 10.85 -4.24
C VAL A 492 -8.57 11.84 -3.31
N ALA A 493 -7.61 12.60 -3.84
CA ALA A 493 -6.99 13.72 -3.18
C ALA A 493 -7.30 15.00 -3.96
N MET A 494 -8.02 15.92 -3.31
CA MET A 494 -8.34 17.24 -3.84
C MET A 494 -7.49 18.27 -3.11
N ASN A 495 -6.53 18.91 -3.78
CA ASN A 495 -5.63 19.90 -3.16
C ASN A 495 -5.77 21.26 -3.83
N SER A 496 -5.50 22.34 -3.10
CA SER A 496 -5.30 23.67 -3.68
C SER A 496 -3.85 23.94 -4.07
N ASP A 497 -2.89 23.29 -3.41
CA ASP A 497 -1.45 23.49 -3.63
C ASP A 497 -0.68 22.18 -3.34
N LEU A 498 0.17 21.74 -4.27
CA LEU A 498 1.04 20.56 -4.08
C LEU A 498 2.44 20.93 -3.56
N THR A 499 2.77 22.23 -3.50
CA THR A 499 4.13 22.71 -3.28
C THR A 499 4.50 22.88 -1.81
N ASP A 500 3.55 23.30 -0.98
CA ASP A 500 3.74 23.51 0.47
C ASP A 500 2.41 23.29 1.22
N GLY A 501 2.42 22.34 2.16
CA GLY A 501 1.29 22.06 3.05
C GLY A 501 0.77 23.30 3.78
N LYS A 502 1.61 24.29 4.09
CA LYS A 502 1.22 25.55 4.75
C LYS A 502 0.35 26.47 3.89
N ASN A 503 0.31 26.24 2.58
CA ASN A 503 -0.53 26.95 1.63
C ASN A 503 -1.68 26.08 1.11
N ASN A 504 -1.65 24.78 1.40
CA ASN A 504 -2.59 23.81 0.87
C ASN A 504 -3.85 23.69 1.75
N VAL A 505 -5.00 23.62 1.09
CA VAL A 505 -6.25 23.07 1.63
C VAL A 505 -6.53 21.77 0.87
N SER A 506 -6.71 20.68 1.60
CA SER A 506 -6.82 19.34 1.04
C SER A 506 -8.04 18.59 1.58
N VAL A 507 -8.77 17.95 0.67
CA VAL A 507 -9.81 16.97 1.00
C VAL A 507 -9.37 15.61 0.48
N ILE A 508 -9.28 14.64 1.40
CA ILE A 508 -9.06 13.24 1.05
C ILE A 508 -10.39 12.51 1.12
N PHE A 509 -10.76 11.78 0.08
CA PHE A 509 -12.03 11.07 -0.03
C PHE A 509 -11.81 9.60 -0.41
N LYS A 510 -12.62 8.71 0.16
CA LYS A 510 -12.58 7.27 -0.13
C LYS A 510 -13.96 6.72 -0.48
N SER A 511 -14.06 6.05 -1.62
CA SER A 511 -15.16 5.13 -1.95
C SER A 511 -14.62 4.01 -2.84
N SER A 512 -14.27 2.89 -2.20
CA SER A 512 -13.34 1.89 -2.76
C SER A 512 -13.99 0.59 -3.19
N PRO A 513 -13.72 0.10 -4.43
CA PRO A 513 -14.21 -1.20 -4.88
C PRO A 513 -13.49 -2.36 -4.17
N LEU A 514 -12.37 -2.10 -3.48
CA LEU A 514 -11.66 -3.08 -2.67
C LEU A 514 -12.30 -3.26 -1.28
N GLY A 515 -13.36 -2.52 -0.97
CA GLY A 515 -14.09 -2.63 0.27
C GLY A 515 -13.36 -2.01 1.46
N SER A 516 -13.55 -2.60 2.64
CA SER A 516 -12.92 -2.18 3.90
C SER A 516 -11.88 -3.20 4.39
N GLN A 517 -11.49 -4.15 3.53
CA GLN A 517 -10.59 -5.23 3.92
C GLN A 517 -9.19 -4.73 4.24
N SER A 518 -8.53 -5.44 5.16
CA SER A 518 -7.15 -5.19 5.57
C SER A 518 -6.98 -3.76 6.11
N HIS A 519 -5.90 -3.08 5.74
CA HIS A 519 -5.53 -1.78 6.31
C HIS A 519 -6.23 -0.59 5.67
N GLY A 520 -7.02 -0.78 4.61
CA GLY A 520 -7.87 0.24 3.99
C GLY A 520 -9.30 0.23 4.54
N PHE A 521 -9.43 0.15 5.87
CA PHE A 521 -10.69 -0.15 6.56
C PHE A 521 -11.66 1.02 6.67
N ASP A 522 -11.20 2.25 6.38
CA ASP A 522 -12.01 3.45 6.52
C ASP A 522 -13.33 3.31 5.75
N ALA A 523 -14.40 3.89 6.29
CA ALA A 523 -15.73 3.76 5.70
C ALA A 523 -15.78 4.31 4.26
N GLN A 524 -16.56 3.69 3.40
CA GLN A 524 -16.85 4.23 2.08
C GLN A 524 -17.62 5.53 2.19
N ASN A 525 -17.41 6.43 1.23
CA ASN A 525 -17.80 7.83 1.23
C ASN A 525 -17.29 8.63 2.43
N SER A 526 -16.25 8.19 3.15
CA SER A 526 -15.62 9.03 4.18
C SER A 526 -14.72 10.10 3.58
N PHE A 527 -14.50 11.18 4.32
CA PHE A 527 -13.55 12.23 3.95
C PHE A 527 -12.74 12.72 5.15
N SER A 528 -11.62 13.39 4.87
CA SER A 528 -10.84 14.18 5.83
C SER A 528 -10.52 15.55 5.25
N LEU A 529 -10.36 16.56 6.10
CA LEU A 529 -10.00 17.94 5.71
C LEU A 529 -8.70 18.37 6.41
N PHE A 530 -7.75 18.81 5.60
CA PHE A 530 -6.49 19.39 6.03
C PHE A 530 -6.42 20.82 5.50
N ALA A 531 -5.86 21.74 6.27
CA ALA A 531 -5.65 23.10 5.80
C ALA A 531 -4.41 23.70 6.45
N PHE A 532 -3.58 24.37 5.65
CA PHE A 532 -2.43 25.15 6.10
C PHE A 532 -1.45 24.35 6.97
N GLY A 533 -1.26 23.07 6.66
CA GLY A 533 -0.37 22.15 7.37
C GLY A 533 -1.00 21.45 8.58
N GLU A 534 -2.24 21.81 8.93
CA GLU A 534 -2.96 21.32 10.10
C GLU A 534 -4.09 20.36 9.72
N ARG A 535 -4.43 19.48 10.66
CA ARG A 535 -5.50 18.48 10.54
C ARG A 535 -6.78 19.06 11.15
N LEU A 536 -7.80 19.33 10.34
CA LEU A 536 -9.05 19.95 10.80
C LEU A 536 -10.16 18.92 11.02
N LEU A 537 -10.47 18.13 10.00
CA LEU A 537 -11.39 16.99 10.11
C LEU A 537 -10.63 15.70 9.85
N ILE A 538 -10.69 14.78 10.79
CA ILE A 538 -9.83 13.59 10.81
C ILE A 538 -10.64 12.31 10.82
N HIS A 539 -10.04 11.21 10.37
CA HIS A 539 -10.42 9.89 10.87
C HIS A 539 -9.78 9.68 12.24
N THR A 540 -10.50 9.03 13.15
CA THR A 540 -10.17 8.98 14.58
C THR A 540 -9.72 7.63 15.07
N GLY A 541 -9.05 7.65 16.22
CA GLY A 541 -8.43 6.50 16.82
C GLY A 541 -6.99 6.31 16.35
N GLN A 542 -6.20 5.67 17.20
CA GLN A 542 -4.83 5.28 16.88
C GLN A 542 -4.69 3.79 17.16
N ARG A 543 -4.15 3.05 16.18
CA ARG A 543 -3.95 1.61 16.33
C ARG A 543 -2.99 1.35 17.48
N ASP A 544 -3.52 0.79 18.56
CA ASP A 544 -2.74 0.28 19.66
C ASP A 544 -2.05 -1.02 19.23
N ILE A 545 -2.82 -2.04 18.86
CA ILE A 545 -2.37 -3.31 18.32
C ILE A 545 -3.38 -3.78 17.27
N HIS A 546 -2.89 -4.37 16.18
CA HIS A 546 -3.76 -4.87 15.13
C HIS A 546 -4.69 -5.95 15.71
N GLY A 547 -5.99 -5.77 15.51
CA GLY A 547 -7.02 -6.72 15.97
C GLY A 547 -7.48 -6.53 17.43
N SER A 548 -7.04 -5.48 18.13
CA SER A 548 -7.61 -5.10 19.44
C SER A 548 -9.08 -4.73 19.34
N ASP A 549 -9.74 -4.60 20.49
CA ASP A 549 -11.13 -4.15 20.53
C ASP A 549 -11.27 -2.70 20.07
N HIS A 550 -10.35 -1.79 20.41
CA HIS A 550 -10.33 -0.44 19.86
C HIS A 550 -10.19 -0.45 18.34
N HIS A 551 -9.23 -1.21 17.81
CA HIS A 551 -9.01 -1.31 16.38
C HIS A 551 -10.25 -1.85 15.63
N LYS A 552 -10.83 -2.97 16.10
CA LYS A 552 -11.97 -3.62 15.43
C LYS A 552 -13.30 -2.88 15.64
N ASN A 553 -13.52 -2.28 16.81
CA ASN A 553 -14.83 -1.79 17.22
C ASN A 553 -14.94 -0.26 17.26
N TRP A 554 -13.81 0.45 17.30
CA TRP A 554 -13.77 1.89 17.03
C TRP A 554 -13.27 2.16 15.62
N MET A 555 -11.98 1.89 15.34
CA MET A 555 -11.33 2.37 14.11
C MET A 555 -12.00 1.81 12.84
N HIS A 556 -12.31 0.52 12.80
CA HIS A 556 -13.01 -0.10 11.66
C HIS A 556 -14.51 0.24 11.56
N HIS A 557 -15.08 0.97 12.52
CA HIS A 557 -16.50 1.32 12.52
C HIS A 557 -16.71 2.64 11.77
N THR A 558 -17.81 2.78 11.04
CA THR A 558 -18.15 4.04 10.34
C THR A 558 -18.16 5.29 11.22
N LYS A 559 -18.36 5.11 12.55
CA LYS A 559 -18.45 6.20 13.52
C LYS A 559 -17.10 6.82 13.88
N SER A 560 -15.99 6.25 13.41
CA SER A 560 -14.64 6.80 13.58
C SER A 560 -14.24 7.73 12.43
N THR A 561 -15.06 7.84 11.39
CA THR A 561 -14.77 8.57 10.15
C THR A 561 -15.81 9.66 9.91
N ASN A 562 -15.46 10.71 9.15
CA ASN A 562 -16.42 11.74 8.75
C ASN A 562 -17.38 11.20 7.68
N CYS A 563 -18.44 10.51 8.11
CA CYS A 563 -19.34 9.73 7.25
C CYS A 563 -20.77 9.73 7.80
N ILE A 564 -21.69 9.02 7.12
CA ILE A 564 -23.08 8.86 7.54
C ILE A 564 -23.28 7.53 8.27
N GLY A 565 -23.87 7.58 9.45
CA GLY A 565 -24.40 6.43 10.18
C GLY A 565 -25.89 6.22 9.93
N ILE A 566 -26.36 5.00 10.18
CA ILE A 566 -27.79 4.66 10.19
C ILE A 566 -28.11 3.85 11.44
N ASN A 567 -29.00 4.35 12.29
CA ASN A 567 -29.40 3.72 13.55
C ASN A 567 -28.20 3.36 14.47
N GLY A 568 -27.08 4.08 14.33
CA GLY A 568 -25.84 3.78 15.07
C GLY A 568 -25.07 2.56 14.55
N GLU A 569 -25.51 1.95 13.44
CA GLU A 569 -24.86 0.79 12.84
C GLU A 569 -23.74 1.17 11.84
N SER A 570 -22.76 0.28 11.72
CA SER A 570 -21.64 0.42 10.78
C SER A 570 -21.95 -0.13 9.39
N GLN A 571 -21.19 0.35 8.41
CA GLN A 571 -20.84 -0.42 7.21
C GLN A 571 -20.21 -1.77 7.59
N LEU A 572 -20.19 -2.72 6.65
CA LEU A 572 -19.49 -3.99 6.77
C LEU A 572 -18.00 -3.72 7.08
N ARG A 573 -17.51 -4.28 8.20
CA ARG A 573 -16.19 -3.98 8.76
C ARG A 573 -15.17 -5.03 8.33
N ASN A 574 -14.00 -4.58 7.87
CA ASN A 574 -12.87 -5.44 7.46
C ASN A 574 -13.27 -6.51 6.42
N GLN A 575 -14.02 -6.11 5.38
CA GLN A 575 -14.53 -7.03 4.37
C GLN A 575 -14.37 -6.48 2.95
N ALA A 576 -13.99 -7.35 2.02
CA ALA A 576 -13.92 -7.01 0.60
C ALA A 576 -15.30 -6.66 0.02
N ALA A 577 -16.37 -7.26 0.57
CA ALA A 577 -17.75 -7.00 0.16
C ALA A 577 -18.29 -5.62 0.58
N ALA A 578 -17.56 -4.87 1.42
CA ALA A 578 -17.95 -3.54 1.89
C ALA A 578 -17.70 -2.46 0.83
N MET A 579 -18.10 -2.70 -0.42
CA MET A 579 -17.66 -1.94 -1.58
C MET A 579 -18.31 -0.55 -1.65
N GLY A 580 -17.51 0.41 -2.12
CA GLY A 580 -17.96 1.69 -2.65
C GLY A 580 -17.39 1.90 -4.05
N GLU A 581 -17.71 3.03 -4.66
CA GLU A 581 -17.27 3.37 -6.01
C GLU A 581 -17.18 4.89 -6.18
N ILE A 582 -16.20 5.34 -6.95
CA ILE A 582 -16.13 6.72 -7.45
C ILE A 582 -16.96 6.79 -8.74
N LEU A 583 -18.11 7.47 -8.66
CA LEU A 583 -19.02 7.66 -9.79
C LEU A 583 -18.49 8.69 -10.79
N ASP A 584 -17.97 9.81 -10.28
CA ASP A 584 -17.42 10.89 -11.11
C ASP A 584 -16.29 11.62 -10.38
N PHE A 585 -15.36 12.19 -11.16
CA PHE A 585 -14.29 13.05 -10.67
C PHE A 585 -13.91 14.08 -11.73
N GLN A 586 -13.89 15.35 -11.33
CA GLN A 586 -13.48 16.47 -12.18
C GLN A 586 -12.51 17.37 -11.41
N THR A 587 -11.53 17.94 -12.11
CA THR A 587 -10.53 18.82 -11.50
C THR A 587 -10.14 19.95 -12.45
N SER A 588 -9.92 21.14 -11.91
CA SER A 588 -9.48 22.36 -12.57
C SER A 588 -8.75 23.27 -11.58
N ASP A 589 -8.25 24.42 -12.03
CA ASP A 589 -7.60 25.40 -11.15
C ASP A 589 -8.56 26.04 -10.13
N VAL A 590 -9.87 26.00 -10.39
CA VAL A 590 -10.90 26.67 -9.56
C VAL A 590 -11.75 25.68 -8.78
N PHE A 591 -12.13 24.57 -9.41
CA PHE A 591 -13.03 23.56 -8.84
C PHE A 591 -12.42 22.17 -8.90
N ASP A 592 -12.60 21.40 -7.82
CA ASP A 592 -12.65 19.94 -7.89
C ASP A 592 -14.05 19.45 -7.56
N TYR A 593 -14.40 18.31 -8.12
CA TYR A 593 -15.65 17.59 -7.84
C TYR A 593 -15.38 16.10 -7.74
N VAL A 594 -16.05 15.45 -6.79
CA VAL A 594 -16.10 14.00 -6.70
C VAL A 594 -17.49 13.53 -6.25
N ALA A 595 -17.96 12.45 -6.86
CA ALA A 595 -19.15 11.73 -6.40
C ALA A 595 -18.80 10.27 -6.09
N GLY A 596 -19.29 9.75 -4.97
CA GLY A 596 -19.14 8.35 -4.60
C GLY A 596 -20.44 7.70 -4.15
N GLU A 597 -20.57 6.40 -4.41
CA GLU A 597 -21.70 5.57 -3.97
C GLU A 597 -21.23 4.51 -2.96
N ALA A 598 -22.00 4.33 -1.88
CA ALA A 598 -21.59 3.48 -0.76
C ALA A 598 -22.71 2.58 -0.21
N ALA A 599 -23.91 2.54 -0.79
CA ALA A 599 -25.02 1.72 -0.26
C ALA A 599 -24.65 0.25 -0.07
N GLN A 600 -23.87 -0.32 -0.99
CA GLN A 600 -23.43 -1.71 -0.90
C GLN A 600 -22.62 -1.98 0.37
N ALA A 601 -21.79 -1.03 0.81
CA ALA A 601 -21.02 -1.15 2.03
C ALA A 601 -21.88 -1.32 3.29
N TYR A 602 -23.15 -0.92 3.27
CA TYR A 602 -24.06 -1.07 4.40
C TYR A 602 -24.71 -2.46 4.48
N GLY A 603 -24.49 -3.34 3.49
CA GLY A 603 -25.03 -4.71 3.50
C GLY A 603 -26.55 -4.75 3.47
N GLY A 604 -27.18 -3.88 2.67
CA GLY A 604 -28.64 -3.82 2.49
C GLY A 604 -29.39 -2.88 3.44
N LYS A 605 -28.72 -2.26 4.42
CA LYS A 605 -29.35 -1.26 5.31
C LYS A 605 -29.64 0.06 4.60
N LEU A 606 -28.97 0.34 3.48
CA LEU A 606 -29.23 1.46 2.59
C LEU A 606 -29.50 0.93 1.18
N LYS A 607 -30.42 1.59 0.48
CA LYS A 607 -30.68 1.43 -0.96
C LYS A 607 -29.83 2.39 -1.79
N LYS A 608 -29.50 3.56 -1.24
CA LYS A 608 -28.68 4.59 -1.86
C LYS A 608 -27.90 5.32 -0.78
N PHE A 609 -26.62 5.58 -1.03
CA PHE A 609 -25.83 6.56 -0.33
C PHE A 609 -24.84 7.19 -1.31
N THR A 610 -25.27 8.28 -1.93
CA THR A 610 -24.42 9.08 -2.80
C THR A 610 -23.89 10.27 -2.02
N ARG A 611 -22.56 10.45 -1.99
CA ARG A 611 -21.90 11.65 -1.46
C ARG A 611 -21.28 12.39 -2.62
N GLN A 612 -21.59 13.68 -2.73
CA GLN A 612 -21.00 14.60 -3.68
C GLN A 612 -20.19 15.64 -2.91
N ILE A 613 -18.95 15.88 -3.31
CA ILE A 613 -18.08 16.91 -2.74
C ILE A 613 -17.65 17.84 -3.86
N LEU A 614 -17.95 19.12 -3.70
CA LEU A 614 -17.47 20.22 -4.52
C LEU A 614 -16.45 21.03 -3.71
N PHE A 615 -15.24 21.18 -4.22
CA PHE A 615 -14.21 22.02 -3.63
C PHE A 615 -13.94 23.24 -4.52
N ALA A 616 -14.40 24.41 -4.08
CA ALA A 616 -14.07 25.70 -4.68
C ALA A 616 -12.77 26.21 -4.06
N LYS A 617 -11.65 26.04 -4.77
CA LYS A 617 -10.31 26.22 -4.23
C LYS A 617 -9.99 27.67 -3.86
N PRO A 618 -9.25 27.91 -2.76
CA PRO A 618 -9.06 27.04 -1.59
C PRO A 618 -10.18 27.21 -0.53
N ASP A 619 -11.19 28.02 -0.84
CA ASP A 619 -12.00 28.74 0.15
C ASP A 619 -13.15 27.90 0.74
N VAL A 620 -13.76 27.00 -0.04
CA VAL A 620 -15.04 26.36 0.32
C VAL A 620 -15.13 24.92 -0.16
N VAL A 621 -15.56 24.03 0.73
CA VAL A 621 -15.98 22.66 0.39
C VAL A 621 -17.47 22.53 0.67
N VAL A 622 -18.25 22.13 -0.35
CA VAL A 622 -19.67 21.82 -0.23
C VAL A 622 -19.84 20.30 -0.34
N ILE A 623 -20.53 19.71 0.63
CA ILE A 623 -20.82 18.28 0.69
C ILE A 623 -22.32 18.09 0.64
N CYS A 624 -22.79 17.28 -0.31
CA CYS A 624 -24.18 16.89 -0.45
C CYS A 624 -24.31 15.38 -0.37
N ASP A 625 -25.01 14.89 0.64
CA ASP A 625 -25.33 13.46 0.80
C ASP A 625 -26.79 13.20 0.46
N THR A 626 -27.04 12.15 -0.32
CA THR A 626 -28.38 11.60 -0.52
C THR A 626 -28.40 10.17 0.00
N VAL A 627 -29.14 9.94 1.08
CA VAL A 627 -29.29 8.61 1.69
C VAL A 627 -30.73 8.13 1.64
N VAL A 628 -30.91 6.85 1.29
CA VAL A 628 -32.21 6.18 1.24
C VAL A 628 -32.10 4.83 1.92
N ALA A 629 -32.93 4.62 2.94
CA ALA A 629 -33.07 3.37 3.68
C ALA A 629 -34.34 2.61 3.22
N PRO A 630 -34.38 1.26 3.36
CA PRO A 630 -35.61 0.50 3.14
C PRO A 630 -36.71 0.87 4.14
N ASP A 631 -36.32 1.15 5.39
CA ASP A 631 -37.19 1.42 6.53
C ASP A 631 -36.86 2.78 7.17
N ALA A 632 -37.85 3.37 7.86
CA ALA A 632 -37.65 4.65 8.54
C ALA A 632 -36.57 4.53 9.62
N SER A 633 -35.53 5.35 9.52
CA SER A 633 -34.30 5.24 10.31
C SER A 633 -33.82 6.60 10.78
N ILE A 634 -33.01 6.61 11.84
CA ILE A 634 -32.27 7.78 12.28
C ILE A 634 -30.95 7.81 11.53
N PHE A 635 -30.67 8.92 10.85
CA PHE A 635 -29.40 9.13 10.16
C PHE A 635 -28.48 9.99 11.04
N GLN A 636 -27.21 9.62 11.11
CA GLN A 636 -26.19 10.34 11.85
C GLN A 636 -25.14 10.91 10.89
N TYR A 637 -24.81 12.19 11.03
CA TYR A 637 -23.67 12.81 10.37
C TYR A 637 -22.53 12.91 11.37
N TYR A 638 -21.43 12.19 11.12
CA TYR A 638 -20.26 12.18 11.99
C TYR A 638 -19.21 13.18 11.52
N LEU A 639 -18.63 13.91 12.47
CA LEU A 639 -17.49 14.83 12.28
C LEU A 639 -16.51 14.68 13.43
N HIS A 640 -15.22 14.73 13.15
CA HIS A 640 -14.19 14.55 14.16
C HIS A 640 -13.00 15.49 14.01
N ALA A 641 -12.42 15.90 15.14
CA ALA A 641 -11.27 16.80 15.19
C ALA A 641 -10.29 16.42 16.31
N GLU A 642 -9.03 16.89 16.22
CA GLU A 642 -8.03 16.75 17.29
C GLU A 642 -8.38 17.66 18.50
N THR A 643 -9.15 18.73 18.27
CA THR A 643 -9.53 19.74 19.25
C THR A 643 -11.03 19.80 19.47
N GLU A 644 -11.44 20.31 20.63
CA GLU A 644 -12.86 20.48 20.96
C GLU A 644 -13.49 21.48 19.99
N MET A 645 -14.64 21.10 19.43
CA MET A 645 -15.39 21.96 18.52
C MET A 645 -16.29 22.90 19.30
N ASP A 646 -16.29 24.18 18.96
CA ASP A 646 -17.28 25.16 19.44
C ASP A 646 -18.56 25.01 18.61
N ILE A 647 -19.69 24.75 19.27
CA ILE A 647 -20.94 24.35 18.62
C ILE A 647 -22.03 25.36 18.96
N GLU A 648 -22.53 26.06 17.95
CA GLU A 648 -23.62 27.03 18.04
C GLU A 648 -24.74 26.64 17.07
N GLY A 649 -25.79 26.02 17.59
CA GLY A 649 -26.86 25.45 16.76
C GLY A 649 -26.31 24.36 15.84
N GLN A 650 -26.44 24.55 14.52
CA GLN A 650 -25.91 23.63 13.50
C GLN A 650 -24.60 24.12 12.85
N THR A 651 -23.91 25.04 13.52
CA THR A 651 -22.59 25.54 13.12
C THR A 651 -21.54 25.01 14.07
N LEU A 652 -20.44 24.49 13.53
CA LEU A 652 -19.29 24.02 14.27
C LEU A 652 -18.06 24.83 13.87
N LYS A 653 -17.26 25.24 14.86
CA LYS A 653 -15.98 25.91 14.63
C LYS A 653 -14.87 25.02 15.18
N ILE A 654 -13.92 24.70 14.31
CA ILE A 654 -12.72 23.92 14.63
C ILE A 654 -11.53 24.88 14.56
N THR A 655 -10.63 24.78 15.54
CA THR A 655 -9.34 25.48 15.53
C THR A 655 -8.24 24.49 15.90
N THR A 656 -7.25 24.31 15.03
CA THR A 656 -6.07 23.46 15.27
C THR A 656 -4.84 24.24 14.82
N GLY A 657 -3.95 24.56 15.77
CA GLY A 657 -2.76 25.37 15.47
C GLY A 657 -3.13 26.70 14.79
N ASP A 658 -2.52 26.96 13.64
CA ASP A 658 -2.72 28.19 12.85
C ASP A 658 -3.84 28.07 11.79
N ALA A 659 -4.67 27.02 11.86
CA ALA A 659 -5.79 26.80 10.94
C ALA A 659 -7.12 26.65 11.69
N GLY A 660 -8.21 27.01 11.03
CA GLY A 660 -9.56 26.77 11.50
C GLY A 660 -10.51 26.39 10.36
N CYS A 661 -11.69 25.91 10.71
CA CYS A 661 -12.79 25.70 9.77
C CYS A 661 -14.13 25.97 10.44
N VAL A 662 -14.99 26.69 9.72
CA VAL A 662 -16.41 26.82 10.05
C VAL A 662 -17.20 25.80 9.24
N VAL A 663 -17.86 24.86 9.91
CA VAL A 663 -18.76 23.88 9.31
C VAL A 663 -20.20 24.30 9.56
N SER A 664 -21.00 24.42 8.50
CA SER A 664 -22.43 24.74 8.58
C SER A 664 -23.25 23.57 8.05
N LEU A 665 -24.04 22.92 8.92
CA LEU A 665 -24.99 21.87 8.54
C LEU A 665 -26.34 22.53 8.22
N LEU A 666 -26.65 22.68 6.93
CA LEU A 666 -27.77 23.48 6.44
C LEU A 666 -29.05 22.66 6.26
N CYS A 667 -28.89 21.41 5.84
CA CYS A 667 -29.99 20.47 5.63
C CYS A 667 -29.60 19.10 6.22
N PRO A 668 -30.53 18.36 6.86
CA PRO A 668 -31.83 18.84 7.30
C PRO A 668 -31.70 19.85 8.45
N GLY A 669 -32.72 20.68 8.66
CA GLY A 669 -32.81 21.51 9.86
C GLY A 669 -33.12 20.69 11.12
N ASN A 670 -32.89 21.29 12.30
CA ASN A 670 -33.24 20.72 13.61
C ASN A 670 -32.56 19.37 13.94
N LEU A 671 -31.29 19.22 13.55
CA LEU A 671 -30.45 18.11 13.99
C LEU A 671 -30.21 18.18 15.50
N LYS A 672 -30.23 17.03 16.15
CA LYS A 672 -29.73 16.90 17.52
C LYS A 672 -28.22 16.71 17.43
N ILE A 673 -27.47 17.63 18.02
CA ILE A 673 -26.00 17.63 17.98
C ILE A 673 -25.46 17.32 19.37
N SER A 674 -24.53 16.37 19.43
CA SER A 674 -23.77 16.03 20.63
C SER A 674 -22.29 15.89 20.31
N GLN A 675 -21.43 16.22 21.27
CA GLN A 675 -19.99 16.04 21.18
C GLN A 675 -19.50 15.24 22.38
N THR A 676 -18.49 14.38 22.17
CA THR A 676 -17.78 13.66 23.22
C THR A 676 -16.31 13.51 22.85
N ASP A 677 -15.44 13.37 23.84
CA ASP A 677 -14.03 12.97 23.66
C ASP A 677 -13.77 11.51 24.04
N GLN A 678 -14.85 10.75 24.26
CA GLN A 678 -14.77 9.35 24.69
C GLN A 678 -14.76 8.41 23.49
N PHE A 679 -13.77 7.52 23.49
CA PHE A 679 -13.71 6.37 22.61
C PHE A 679 -14.46 5.19 23.23
N ASP A 680 -15.26 4.48 22.42
CA ASP A 680 -15.96 3.27 22.84
C ASP A 680 -15.81 2.12 21.82
N PRO A 681 -14.95 1.13 22.09
CA PRO A 681 -14.09 1.01 23.29
C PRO A 681 -12.85 1.93 23.21
N PRO A 682 -12.28 2.34 24.37
CA PRO A 682 -11.08 3.15 24.40
C PRO A 682 -9.85 2.38 23.89
N PRO A 683 -8.83 3.08 23.35
CA PRO A 683 -7.55 2.46 23.09
C PRO A 683 -6.90 2.00 24.40
N ARG A 684 -5.92 1.10 24.32
CA ARG A 684 -5.14 0.70 25.51
C ARG A 684 -4.49 1.89 26.19
N GLU A 685 -4.27 1.78 27.51
CA GLU A 685 -3.70 2.82 28.37
C GLU A 685 -2.38 3.41 27.87
N ARG A 686 -1.55 2.66 27.15
CA ARG A 686 -0.30 3.18 26.57
C ARG A 686 -0.49 4.15 25.40
N VAL A 687 -1.68 4.16 24.78
CA VAL A 687 -2.06 5.08 23.72
C VAL A 687 -2.86 6.20 24.38
N GLN A 688 -2.16 7.28 24.69
CA GLN A 688 -2.76 8.49 25.25
C GLN A 688 -3.30 9.33 24.08
N LEU A 689 -4.57 9.13 23.76
CA LEU A 689 -5.23 9.79 22.64
C LEU A 689 -6.46 10.56 23.15
N ARG A 690 -6.57 11.82 22.74
CA ARG A 690 -7.77 12.64 22.97
C ARG A 690 -8.14 13.29 21.65
N GLU A 691 -9.33 12.95 21.17
CA GLU A 691 -9.92 13.47 19.95
C GLU A 691 -11.41 13.70 20.23
N TYR A 692 -12.06 14.56 19.46
CA TYR A 692 -13.44 14.95 19.70
C TYR A 692 -14.34 14.46 18.57
N HIS A 693 -15.53 14.02 18.95
CA HIS A 693 -16.45 13.32 18.06
C HIS A 693 -17.82 13.96 18.15
N VAL A 694 -18.23 14.60 17.05
CA VAL A 694 -19.57 15.14 16.88
C VAL A 694 -20.45 14.11 16.20
N THR A 695 -21.67 13.97 16.72
CA THR A 695 -22.78 13.31 16.05
C THR A 695 -23.91 14.32 15.88
N ALA A 696 -24.29 14.59 14.64
CA ALA A 696 -25.49 15.35 14.30
C ALA A 696 -26.54 14.40 13.73
N GLU A 697 -27.64 14.17 14.45
CA GLU A 697 -28.63 13.16 14.10
C GLU A 697 -30.01 13.74 13.79
N THR A 698 -30.71 13.12 12.83
CA THR A 698 -32.12 13.43 12.57
C THR A 698 -32.95 13.11 13.80
N THR A 699 -33.87 14.00 14.18
CA THR A 699 -34.70 13.82 15.39
C THR A 699 -35.92 12.93 15.19
N ILE A 700 -36.30 12.65 13.94
CA ILE A 700 -37.45 11.81 13.57
C ILE A 700 -36.95 10.75 12.58
N PRO A 701 -37.32 9.47 12.74
CA PRO A 701 -37.00 8.44 11.77
C PRO A 701 -37.58 8.74 10.39
N ARG A 702 -36.78 8.63 9.33
CA ARG A 702 -37.19 8.86 7.93
C ARG A 702 -36.63 7.79 7.00
N LYS A 703 -37.27 7.58 5.85
CA LYS A 703 -36.77 6.65 4.83
C LYS A 703 -35.65 7.26 3.99
N ASP A 704 -35.55 8.58 3.98
CA ASP A 704 -34.56 9.32 3.22
C ASP A 704 -34.10 10.57 3.96
N ALA A 705 -32.90 11.02 3.61
CA ALA A 705 -32.36 12.29 4.04
C ALA A 705 -31.42 12.86 2.99
N THR A 706 -31.49 14.18 2.83
CA THR A 706 -30.45 14.97 2.17
C THR A 706 -29.68 15.70 3.25
N PHE A 707 -28.35 15.57 3.26
CA PHE A 707 -27.49 16.42 4.08
C PHE A 707 -26.75 17.40 3.19
N ILE A 708 -26.76 18.68 3.57
CA ILE A 708 -25.96 19.73 2.91
C ILE A 708 -25.06 20.35 3.97
N ALA A 709 -23.76 20.16 3.83
CA ALA A 709 -22.74 20.72 4.70
C ALA A 709 -21.82 21.65 3.91
N VAL A 710 -21.47 22.80 4.49
CA VAL A 710 -20.51 23.75 3.92
C VAL A 710 -19.36 23.92 4.90
N LEU A 711 -18.14 23.63 4.45
CA LEU A 711 -16.91 23.73 5.22
C LEU A 711 -16.10 24.88 4.65
N ARG A 712 -15.73 25.84 5.50
CA ARG A 712 -14.96 27.03 5.12
C ARG A 712 -13.66 27.05 5.92
N PRO A 713 -12.58 26.41 5.42
CA PRO A 713 -11.27 26.47 6.06
C PRO A 713 -10.69 27.87 5.97
N HIS A 714 -9.93 28.26 6.99
CA HIS A 714 -9.32 29.58 7.09
C HIS A 714 -8.06 29.54 7.96
N ARG A 715 -7.23 30.56 7.85
CA ARG A 715 -6.10 30.76 8.78
C ARG A 715 -6.62 31.25 10.13
N ALA A 716 -5.90 30.96 11.21
CA ALA A 716 -6.24 31.44 12.53
C ALA A 716 -6.34 32.97 12.54
N GLY A 717 -7.46 33.50 13.03
CA GLY A 717 -7.76 34.94 13.04
C GLY A 717 -8.55 35.44 11.82
N ASP A 718 -8.53 34.72 10.69
CA ASP A 718 -9.21 35.12 9.45
C ASP A 718 -10.55 34.39 9.27
N VAL A 719 -11.39 34.41 10.32
CA VAL A 719 -12.68 33.70 10.29
C VAL A 719 -13.58 34.27 9.16
N PRO A 720 -14.11 33.44 8.26
CA PRO A 720 -14.93 33.91 7.15
C PRO A 720 -16.16 34.70 7.61
N GLU A 721 -16.35 35.89 7.04
CA GLU A 721 -17.54 36.72 7.30
C GLU A 721 -18.79 36.15 6.59
N GLY A 722 -19.97 36.42 7.17
CA GLY A 722 -21.24 35.90 6.68
C GLY A 722 -21.40 34.38 6.83
N GLY A 723 -22.60 33.87 6.53
CA GLY A 723 -22.92 32.45 6.56
C GLY A 723 -23.41 31.96 5.20
N PRO A 724 -23.18 30.68 4.86
CA PRO A 724 -23.84 30.09 3.70
C PRO A 724 -25.36 30.06 3.92
N VAL A 725 -26.11 30.29 2.85
CA VAL A 725 -27.58 30.34 2.88
C VAL A 725 -28.14 29.39 1.84
N LEU A 726 -28.96 28.45 2.30
CA LEU A 726 -29.79 27.64 1.44
C LEU A 726 -31.05 28.45 1.10
N MET A 727 -31.13 28.96 -0.14
CA MET A 727 -32.17 29.89 -0.59
C MET A 727 -33.51 29.19 -0.82
N ASP A 728 -33.42 27.97 -1.34
CA ASP A 728 -34.51 27.01 -1.56
C ASP A 728 -33.92 25.59 -1.44
N ASP A 729 -34.72 24.55 -1.65
CA ASP A 729 -34.29 23.15 -1.46
C ASP A 729 -33.12 22.72 -2.38
N GLU A 730 -32.81 23.50 -3.42
CA GLU A 730 -31.83 23.15 -4.46
C GLU A 730 -30.73 24.21 -4.66
N THR A 731 -30.85 25.42 -4.10
CA THR A 731 -29.93 26.53 -4.39
C THR A 731 -29.19 27.01 -3.14
N LEU A 732 -27.88 26.81 -3.12
CA LEU A 732 -26.98 27.25 -2.06
C LEU A 732 -26.17 28.48 -2.50
N MET A 733 -26.13 29.50 -1.65
CA MET A 733 -25.26 30.66 -1.78
C MET A 733 -24.21 30.66 -0.68
N VAL A 734 -22.93 30.80 -1.02
CA VAL A 734 -21.83 30.85 -0.07
C VAL A 734 -20.99 32.12 -0.29
N PRO A 735 -20.89 33.02 0.70
CA PRO A 735 -19.98 34.15 0.62
C PRO A 735 -18.52 33.69 0.49
N LEU A 736 -17.77 34.32 -0.41
CA LEU A 736 -16.33 34.13 -0.60
C LEU A 736 -15.59 35.43 -0.26
N PRO A 737 -14.28 35.37 0.05
CA PRO A 737 -13.50 36.59 0.29
C PRO A 737 -13.58 37.63 -0.84
N ASN A 738 -13.72 37.18 -2.10
CA ASN A 738 -13.74 38.04 -3.29
C ASN A 738 -15.00 37.87 -4.16
N GLY A 739 -16.15 37.55 -3.56
CA GLY A 739 -17.41 37.41 -4.28
C GLY A 739 -18.33 36.37 -3.63
N GLU A 740 -18.92 35.51 -4.45
CA GLU A 740 -19.83 34.46 -3.97
C GLU A 740 -19.72 33.19 -4.79
N LEU A 741 -20.05 32.06 -4.16
CA LEU A 741 -20.26 30.78 -4.81
C LEU A 741 -21.75 30.49 -4.82
N LYS A 742 -22.31 30.25 -6.00
CA LYS A 742 -23.65 29.70 -6.17
C LYS A 742 -23.55 28.23 -6.54
N VAL A 743 -24.25 27.36 -5.82
CA VAL A 743 -24.27 25.92 -6.07
C VAL A 743 -25.71 25.46 -6.24
N TRP A 744 -25.97 24.69 -7.29
CA TRP A 744 -27.23 23.98 -7.49
C TRP A 744 -27.06 22.53 -7.07
N VAL A 745 -27.88 22.12 -6.12
CA VAL A 745 -27.95 20.78 -5.55
C VAL A 745 -28.94 19.97 -6.37
N GLY A 746 -28.47 18.83 -6.89
CA GLY A 746 -29.28 17.91 -7.68
C GLY A 746 -28.61 16.54 -7.77
N GLU A 747 -28.92 15.80 -8.83
CA GLU A 747 -28.25 14.52 -9.12
C GLU A 747 -26.73 14.69 -9.29
N THR A 748 -26.34 15.81 -9.91
CA THR A 748 -24.96 16.31 -9.99
C THR A 748 -24.93 17.74 -9.45
N LEU A 749 -23.87 18.12 -8.73
CA LEU A 749 -23.67 19.50 -8.30
C LEU A 749 -23.23 20.36 -9.47
N HIS A 750 -23.91 21.48 -9.68
CA HIS A 750 -23.46 22.54 -10.59
C HIS A 750 -23.04 23.75 -9.78
N ALA A 751 -22.05 24.52 -10.24
CA ALA A 751 -21.58 25.69 -9.50
C ALA A 751 -21.15 26.85 -10.37
N GLU A 752 -21.32 28.06 -9.86
CA GLU A 752 -20.81 29.31 -10.41
C GLU A 752 -20.03 30.06 -9.34
N LYS A 753 -18.74 30.35 -9.60
CA LYS A 753 -17.98 31.34 -8.84
C LYS A 753 -18.22 32.71 -9.47
N ARG A 754 -18.68 33.66 -8.67
CA ARG A 754 -18.96 35.04 -9.10
C ARG A 754 -18.04 36.01 -8.37
N ASP A 755 -17.60 37.04 -9.07
CA ASP A 755 -16.80 38.12 -8.48
C ASP A 755 -17.67 39.09 -7.63
N GLN A 756 -17.04 40.11 -7.05
CA GLN A 756 -17.74 41.13 -6.25
C GLN A 756 -18.81 41.93 -7.03
N ASN A 757 -18.78 41.90 -8.37
CA ASN A 757 -19.77 42.55 -9.23
C ASN A 757 -20.88 41.59 -9.69
N GLY A 758 -20.84 40.32 -9.24
CA GLY A 758 -21.79 39.28 -9.63
C GLY A 758 -21.51 38.68 -11.02
N VAL A 759 -20.34 38.94 -11.61
CA VAL A 759 -19.94 38.36 -12.90
C VAL A 759 -19.43 36.94 -12.67
N VAL A 760 -19.94 35.98 -13.43
CA VAL A 760 -19.47 34.58 -13.38
C VAL A 760 -18.05 34.51 -13.91
N VAL A 761 -17.12 34.09 -13.05
CA VAL A 761 -15.68 33.94 -13.37
C VAL A 761 -15.26 32.49 -13.58
N ALA A 762 -16.04 31.53 -13.07
CA ALA A 762 -15.83 30.10 -13.30
C ALA A 762 -17.13 29.33 -13.14
N THR A 763 -17.24 28.19 -13.83
CA THR A 763 -18.38 27.28 -13.76
C THR A 763 -17.91 25.85 -13.54
N LEU A 764 -18.70 25.07 -12.81
CA LEU A 764 -18.69 23.60 -12.84
C LEU A 764 -20.03 23.18 -13.45
N CYS A 765 -19.98 22.49 -14.58
CA CYS A 765 -21.14 22.07 -15.35
C CYS A 765 -21.41 20.59 -15.21
#